data_AF-A9F5K1-F1
#
_entry.id   AF-A9F5K1-F1
#
_cell.length_a   1.000
_cell.length_b   1.000
_cell.length_c   1.000
_cell.angle_alpha   90.00
_cell.angle_beta   90.00
_cell.angle_gamma   90.00
#
_symmetry.space_group_name_H-M   'P 1'
#
loop_
_entity.id
_entity.type
_entity.pdbx_description
1 polymer ?
#
loop_
_entity_poly.entity_id
_entity_poly.type
_entity_poly.pdbx_seq_one_letter_code
_entity_poly.pdbx_strand_id
1 'polypeptide(L)'
;MRLDPVSRLDSASEEGRPTSPPAPPCGTARFAPSEQGADSERELRSQRFLWASAPAAPDGQLRATIEEAVELALALRGALPPRVQAGAPLEVVIADQIFRARALGAAGLAVALPRLAGGRSASPRALHPDDSATLLAWLGAAREAPVALVFDEDDRSAQVLAPVPLADLVERSTRDGYGAVSSMSLRGQPRSLAARGEERPAGPAQPSAGARAPVEALPAGPTAVNEALQAGPTAPDEALEAKPTAPEAHGAPASPASAEGRTDGRLRGVLPPRSSRIRRADAPAAVAARSAVAARAPGASTPPATDETAAVAPASAEPGAPAAEPGAPHEERGAAMTLRPPRGAHEAAPNAPSAPSAPDADGAHADADAPPQARRERKAPRDRVLSAAEWRALAVELDNARGPKPVRVIEQLFATHYTPLLGATLAGETDAAVRGVVDSWRSSFEHSYREAFSALRVTGKRPPMVFDAPDIAARIARLNGARGVKLLLVDAMRFDLGERVAAHLKEILVDRAILVERSLLWAALPPTTTAQLSLLARGPDGLRETMPPSEAEPAIARGRAVATLRRERVGSRELMKLDLVEARLRAAGPPFAERIEAIAEEVADVIARFMASLPPRTLLLVFGDHGFRMTPMGDGSATGPASQGGGSPEEVLVPAQAWLVGGVH
;
A
#
# COMPACT_ATOMS: atom_id res chain seq x y z
N MET A 1 -6.23 71.62 -38.41
CA MET A 1 -6.04 70.42 -37.57
C MET A 1 -7.05 70.44 -36.43
N ARG A 2 -8.08 69.60 -36.51
CA ARG A 2 -8.94 69.15 -35.41
C ARG A 2 -9.28 67.70 -35.73
N LEU A 3 -9.18 66.81 -34.75
CA LEU A 3 -9.46 65.39 -34.91
C LEU A 3 -10.75 65.07 -34.17
N ASP A 4 -11.72 64.49 -34.87
CA ASP A 4 -12.87 63.84 -34.24
C ASP A 4 -12.50 62.43 -33.79
N PRO A 5 -12.92 61.98 -32.59
CA PRO A 5 -12.71 60.61 -32.14
C PRO A 5 -13.78 59.68 -32.74
N VAL A 6 -13.33 58.53 -33.26
CA VAL A 6 -14.19 57.50 -33.83
C VAL A 6 -14.88 56.70 -32.72
N SER A 7 -16.20 56.87 -32.56
CA SER A 7 -17.04 55.97 -31.77
C SER A 7 -17.73 54.95 -32.68
N ARG A 8 -17.21 53.72 -32.74
CA ARG A 8 -17.89 52.48 -33.19
C ARG A 8 -16.92 51.29 -33.16
N LEU A 9 -17.00 50.44 -32.15
CA LEU A 9 -16.63 49.00 -32.15
C LEU A 9 -16.79 48.42 -30.73
N ASP A 10 -18.01 48.04 -30.35
CA ASP A 10 -18.31 47.29 -29.12
C ASP A 10 -19.64 46.54 -29.28
N SER A 11 -19.65 45.43 -30.05
CA SER A 11 -20.84 44.60 -30.27
C SER A 11 -20.53 43.15 -30.69
N ALA A 12 -19.37 42.59 -30.31
CA ALA A 12 -18.97 41.24 -30.75
C ALA A 12 -18.02 40.54 -29.76
N SER A 13 -18.51 40.14 -28.57
CA SER A 13 -17.86 39.15 -27.67
C SER A 13 -18.77 38.69 -26.51
N GLU A 14 -19.82 37.91 -26.80
CA GLU A 14 -20.56 37.16 -25.75
C GLU A 14 -20.61 35.63 -25.97
N GLU A 15 -20.13 35.10 -27.10
CA GLU A 15 -20.15 33.65 -27.42
C GLU A 15 -19.11 32.80 -26.64
N GLY A 16 -18.43 33.38 -25.64
CA GLY A 16 -17.29 32.78 -24.94
C GLY A 16 -17.49 32.40 -23.48
N ARG A 17 -18.70 32.55 -22.89
CA ARG A 17 -18.91 32.13 -21.50
C ARG A 17 -18.92 30.59 -21.41
N PRO A 18 -18.03 29.97 -20.60
CA PRO A 18 -18.14 28.54 -20.34
C PRO A 18 -19.50 28.27 -19.71
N THR A 19 -20.22 27.28 -20.23
CA THR A 19 -21.49 26.86 -19.67
C THR A 19 -21.30 26.53 -18.19
N SER A 20 -22.13 27.12 -17.34
CA SER A 20 -22.07 26.84 -15.90
C SER A 20 -22.14 25.33 -15.69
N PRO A 21 -21.29 24.75 -14.80
CA PRO A 21 -21.29 23.32 -14.59
C PRO A 21 -22.71 22.88 -14.19
N PRO A 22 -23.23 21.77 -14.74
CA PRO A 22 -24.56 21.31 -14.42
C PRO A 22 -24.71 21.17 -12.90
N ALA A 23 -25.84 21.64 -12.38
CA ALA A 23 -26.13 21.55 -10.95
C ALA A 23 -25.96 20.08 -10.49
N PRO A 24 -25.36 19.83 -9.31
CA PRO A 24 -25.19 18.47 -8.83
C PRO A 24 -26.56 17.80 -8.72
N PRO A 25 -26.70 16.53 -9.13
CA PRO A 25 -27.97 15.82 -9.02
C PRO A 25 -28.39 15.77 -7.56
N CYS A 26 -29.66 16.07 -7.29
CA CYS A 26 -30.23 15.85 -5.97
C CYS A 26 -30.18 14.35 -5.64
N GLY A 27 -30.03 14.02 -4.36
CA GLY A 27 -30.20 12.64 -3.92
C GLY A 27 -31.62 12.15 -4.14
N THR A 28 -31.79 10.84 -4.24
CA THR A 28 -33.06 10.18 -4.54
C THR A 28 -33.18 8.86 -3.76
N ALA A 29 -34.40 8.45 -3.46
CA ALA A 29 -34.70 7.13 -2.94
C ALA A 29 -35.88 6.57 -3.74
N ARG A 30 -35.77 5.32 -4.22
CA ARG A 30 -36.83 4.68 -5.01
C ARG A 30 -36.83 3.16 -4.83
N PHE A 31 -37.99 2.56 -5.08
CA PHE A 31 -38.13 1.11 -5.21
C PHE A 31 -37.95 0.71 -6.68
N ALA A 32 -37.43 -0.49 -6.90
CA ALA A 32 -37.35 -1.13 -8.20
C ALA A 32 -37.57 -2.66 -8.03
N PRO A 33 -38.25 -3.34 -8.97
CA PRO A 33 -38.29 -4.80 -9.00
C PRO A 33 -36.88 -5.38 -9.09
N SER A 34 -36.63 -6.52 -8.44
CA SER A 34 -35.29 -7.15 -8.37
C SER A 34 -34.67 -7.35 -9.76
N GLU A 35 -35.50 -7.71 -10.74
CA GLU A 35 -35.10 -7.92 -12.14
C GLU A 35 -34.63 -6.62 -12.84
N GLN A 36 -35.11 -5.46 -12.38
CA GLN A 36 -34.78 -4.14 -12.92
C GLN A 36 -33.57 -3.48 -12.24
N GLY A 37 -32.89 -4.17 -11.32
CA GLY A 37 -31.66 -3.67 -10.67
C GLY A 37 -30.58 -3.26 -11.69
N ALA A 38 -30.42 -4.05 -12.76
CA ALA A 38 -29.46 -3.77 -13.83
C ALA A 38 -29.80 -2.52 -14.67
N ASP A 39 -31.08 -2.17 -14.78
CA ASP A 39 -31.52 -0.96 -15.49
C ASP A 39 -31.34 0.28 -14.61
N SER A 40 -31.63 0.17 -13.30
CA SER A 40 -31.30 1.22 -12.32
C SER A 40 -29.78 1.48 -12.23
N GLU A 41 -28.97 0.42 -12.24
CA GLU A 41 -27.51 0.51 -12.30
C GLU A 41 -27.04 1.26 -13.56
N ARG A 42 -27.63 0.95 -14.71
CA ARG A 42 -27.31 1.58 -16.00
C ARG A 42 -27.71 3.06 -16.02
N GLU A 43 -28.91 3.38 -15.55
CA GLU A 43 -29.44 4.74 -15.47
C GLU A 43 -28.55 5.61 -14.56
N LEU A 44 -28.32 5.19 -13.32
CA LEU A 44 -27.55 5.97 -12.35
C LEU A 44 -26.07 6.11 -12.74
N ARG A 45 -25.48 5.09 -13.38
CA ARG A 45 -24.14 5.24 -13.99
C ARG A 45 -24.12 6.20 -15.18
N SER A 46 -25.18 6.29 -15.98
CA SER A 46 -25.27 7.30 -17.04
C SER A 46 -25.31 8.74 -16.47
N GLN A 47 -25.91 8.90 -15.28
CA GLN A 47 -25.88 10.11 -14.47
C GLN A 47 -24.56 10.29 -13.67
N ARG A 48 -23.55 9.45 -13.93
CA ARG A 48 -22.21 9.44 -13.30
C ARG A 48 -22.20 9.13 -11.79
N PHE A 49 -23.19 8.44 -11.24
CA PHE A 49 -23.09 7.94 -9.86
C PHE A 49 -22.10 6.76 -9.77
N LEU A 50 -21.37 6.68 -8.66
CA LEU A 50 -20.63 5.47 -8.28
C LEU A 50 -21.62 4.44 -7.75
N TRP A 51 -21.74 3.29 -8.40
CA TRP A 51 -22.68 2.24 -8.00
C TRP A 51 -22.03 1.21 -7.07
N ALA A 52 -22.64 0.99 -5.91
CA ALA A 52 -22.38 -0.11 -5.00
C ALA A 52 -23.66 -0.96 -4.85
N SER A 53 -23.50 -2.29 -4.80
CA SER A 53 -24.59 -3.23 -4.56
C SER A 53 -24.27 -4.01 -3.30
N ALA A 54 -25.05 -3.80 -2.25
CA ALA A 54 -24.89 -4.51 -0.99
C ALA A 54 -25.46 -5.95 -1.14
N PRO A 55 -24.71 -7.00 -0.75
CA PRO A 55 -25.23 -8.37 -0.73
C PRO A 55 -26.25 -8.54 0.41
N ALA A 56 -26.90 -9.71 0.50
CA ALA A 56 -27.83 -10.00 1.58
C ALA A 56 -27.15 -9.94 2.95
N ALA A 57 -27.70 -9.13 3.85
CA ALA A 57 -27.22 -8.95 5.21
C ALA A 57 -28.00 -9.83 6.21
N PRO A 58 -27.35 -10.43 7.22
CA PRO A 58 -28.05 -10.93 8.41
C PRO A 58 -28.76 -9.80 9.16
N ASP A 59 -29.84 -10.13 9.86
CA ASP A 59 -30.58 -9.21 10.74
C ASP A 59 -29.60 -8.46 11.69
N GLY A 60 -29.65 -7.12 11.69
CA GLY A 60 -28.80 -6.24 12.48
C GLY A 60 -27.41 -5.95 11.88
N GLN A 61 -27.08 -6.50 10.70
CA GLN A 61 -25.77 -6.31 10.05
C GLN A 61 -25.82 -5.44 8.78
N LEU A 62 -26.97 -4.87 8.42
CA LEU A 62 -27.14 -4.10 7.19
C LEU A 62 -26.10 -2.97 7.04
N ARG A 63 -25.73 -2.34 8.17
CA ARG A 63 -24.66 -1.32 8.22
C ARG A 63 -23.35 -1.84 7.65
N ALA A 64 -22.83 -2.94 8.20
CA ALA A 64 -21.53 -3.49 7.81
C ALA A 64 -21.53 -3.92 6.35
N THR A 65 -22.64 -4.53 5.89
CA THR A 65 -22.80 -5.00 4.52
C THR A 65 -22.88 -3.86 3.50
N ILE A 66 -23.52 -2.73 3.83
CA ILE A 66 -23.50 -1.53 2.98
C ILE A 66 -22.12 -0.87 3.00
N GLU A 67 -21.50 -0.70 4.18
CA GLU A 67 -20.16 -0.11 4.31
C GLU A 67 -19.13 -0.91 3.48
N GLU A 68 -19.08 -2.24 3.61
CA GLU A 68 -18.20 -3.10 2.83
C GLU A 68 -18.44 -2.97 1.32
N ALA A 69 -19.70 -2.98 0.86
CA ALA A 69 -20.02 -2.87 -0.56
C ALA A 69 -19.63 -1.49 -1.15
N VAL A 70 -19.80 -0.41 -0.38
CA VAL A 70 -19.39 0.94 -0.79
C VAL A 70 -17.87 1.07 -0.80
N GLU A 71 -17.17 0.58 0.23
CA GLU A 71 -15.71 0.59 0.27
C GLU A 71 -15.10 -0.25 -0.85
N LEU A 72 -15.67 -1.42 -1.17
CA LEU A 72 -15.25 -2.25 -2.30
C LEU A 72 -15.44 -1.50 -3.63
N ALA A 73 -16.59 -0.84 -3.84
CA ALA A 73 -16.86 -0.05 -5.05
C ALA A 73 -15.89 1.15 -5.19
N LEU A 74 -15.56 1.82 -4.08
CA LEU A 74 -14.57 2.89 -4.01
C LEU A 74 -13.16 2.36 -4.31
N ALA A 75 -12.74 1.28 -3.67
CA ALA A 75 -11.41 0.66 -3.85
C ALA A 75 -11.21 0.12 -5.28
N LEU A 76 -12.24 -0.45 -5.91
CA LEU A 76 -12.22 -0.88 -7.32
C LEU A 76 -12.03 0.28 -8.29
N ARG A 77 -12.36 1.51 -7.89
CA ARG A 77 -12.11 2.74 -8.66
C ARG A 77 -10.83 3.46 -8.27
N GLY A 78 -10.07 2.96 -7.29
CA GLY A 78 -8.85 3.59 -6.80
C GLY A 78 -9.13 4.85 -5.96
N ALA A 79 -10.22 4.85 -5.19
CA ALA A 79 -10.42 5.84 -4.14
C ALA A 79 -9.26 5.85 -3.14
N LEU A 80 -9.05 6.98 -2.47
CA LEU A 80 -8.21 7.01 -1.28
C LEU A 80 -8.80 6.11 -0.17
N PRO A 81 -7.99 5.62 0.78
CA PRO A 81 -8.49 4.95 1.97
C PRO A 81 -9.48 5.84 2.77
N PRO A 82 -10.37 5.25 3.59
CA PRO A 82 -11.23 5.99 4.50
C PRO A 82 -10.43 6.93 5.38
N ARG A 83 -10.90 8.18 5.55
CA ARG A 83 -10.30 9.14 6.50
C ARG A 83 -10.88 9.00 7.91
N VAL A 84 -12.01 8.30 8.01
CA VAL A 84 -12.74 8.03 9.25
C VAL A 84 -12.17 6.82 9.97
N GLN A 85 -12.21 6.84 11.31
CA GLN A 85 -11.81 5.70 12.12
C GLN A 85 -12.89 4.60 12.09
N ALA A 86 -12.49 3.34 12.25
CA ALA A 86 -13.43 2.24 12.43
C ALA A 86 -14.35 2.52 13.63
N GLY A 87 -15.66 2.35 13.45
CA GLY A 87 -16.67 2.67 14.48
C GLY A 87 -17.10 4.13 14.56
N ALA A 88 -16.67 5.00 13.63
CA ALA A 88 -17.20 6.37 13.53
C ALA A 88 -18.74 6.41 13.34
N PRO A 89 -19.42 7.52 13.70
CA PRO A 89 -20.84 7.71 13.41
C PRO A 89 -21.13 7.56 11.91
N LEU A 90 -22.24 6.90 11.58
CA LEU A 90 -22.56 6.47 10.21
C LEU A 90 -22.68 7.66 9.25
N GLU A 91 -23.17 8.80 9.72
CA GLU A 91 -23.29 10.04 8.96
C GLU A 91 -21.92 10.57 8.50
N VAL A 92 -20.90 10.44 9.36
CA VAL A 92 -19.52 10.84 9.07
C VAL A 92 -18.87 9.87 8.08
N VAL A 93 -19.17 8.57 8.20
CA VAL A 93 -18.73 7.54 7.24
C VAL A 93 -19.33 7.81 5.85
N ILE A 94 -20.64 8.05 5.77
CA ILE A 94 -21.35 8.37 4.52
C ILE A 94 -20.77 9.65 3.88
N ALA A 95 -20.52 10.70 4.67
CA ALA A 95 -19.93 11.94 4.17
C ALA A 95 -18.52 11.74 3.56
N ASP A 96 -17.66 10.94 4.19
CA ASP A 96 -16.34 10.58 3.66
C ASP A 96 -16.44 9.75 2.37
N GLN A 97 -17.37 8.78 2.32
CA GLN A 97 -17.62 7.96 1.14
C GLN A 97 -18.12 8.79 -0.06
N ILE A 98 -19.05 9.72 0.16
CA ILE A 98 -19.52 10.67 -0.88
C ILE A 98 -18.38 11.57 -1.34
N PHE A 99 -17.57 12.10 -0.41
CA PHE A 99 -16.40 12.91 -0.75
C PHE A 99 -15.42 12.13 -1.64
N ARG A 100 -15.10 10.88 -1.28
CA ARG A 100 -14.21 10.02 -2.07
C ARG A 100 -14.80 9.62 -3.42
N ALA A 101 -16.10 9.33 -3.50
CA ALA A 101 -16.78 9.09 -4.77
C ALA A 101 -16.69 10.31 -5.71
N ARG A 102 -16.88 11.53 -5.17
CA ARG A 102 -16.75 12.78 -5.94
C ARG A 102 -15.31 13.10 -6.32
N ALA A 103 -14.33 12.75 -5.49
CA ALA A 103 -12.90 12.86 -5.82
C ALA A 103 -12.50 11.97 -7.01
N LEU A 104 -13.21 10.85 -7.21
CA LEU A 104 -13.10 9.99 -8.40
C LEU A 104 -13.85 10.52 -9.64
N GLY A 105 -14.45 11.71 -9.54
CA GLY A 105 -15.22 12.31 -10.63
C GLY A 105 -16.63 11.72 -10.80
N ALA A 106 -17.15 10.99 -9.82
CA ALA A 106 -18.58 10.66 -9.77
C ALA A 106 -19.40 11.92 -9.41
N ALA A 107 -20.66 11.97 -9.87
CA ALA A 107 -21.60 13.01 -9.47
C ALA A 107 -22.09 12.79 -8.02
N GLY A 108 -22.16 11.52 -7.60
CA GLY A 108 -22.69 11.07 -6.31
C GLY A 108 -22.42 9.58 -6.07
N LEU A 109 -23.00 9.05 -4.99
CA LEU A 109 -22.94 7.64 -4.59
C LEU A 109 -24.32 6.99 -4.76
N ALA A 110 -24.40 5.82 -5.37
CA ALA A 110 -25.62 5.05 -5.54
C ALA A 110 -25.49 3.69 -4.86
N VAL A 111 -26.44 3.34 -4.00
CA VAL A 111 -26.46 2.10 -3.22
C VAL A 111 -27.72 1.32 -3.57
N ALA A 112 -27.56 0.15 -4.17
CA ALA A 112 -28.60 -0.88 -4.19
C ALA A 112 -28.54 -1.67 -2.88
N LEU A 113 -29.66 -1.70 -2.18
CA LEU A 113 -29.81 -2.48 -0.95
C LEU A 113 -30.24 -3.92 -1.29
N PRO A 114 -29.88 -4.91 -0.47
CA PRO A 114 -30.47 -6.24 -0.56
C PRO A 114 -31.95 -6.21 -0.17
N ARG A 115 -32.66 -7.29 -0.50
CA ARG A 115 -34.00 -7.56 0.04
C ARG A 115 -33.96 -7.58 1.57
N LEU A 116 -34.68 -6.65 2.19
CA LEU A 116 -34.71 -6.45 3.63
C LEU A 116 -35.66 -7.45 4.32
N ALA A 117 -36.78 -7.79 3.69
CA ALA A 117 -37.80 -8.69 4.23
C ALA A 117 -37.46 -10.20 4.15
N GLY A 118 -36.23 -10.57 3.80
CA GLY A 118 -35.77 -11.96 3.69
C GLY A 118 -35.28 -12.59 5.01
N GLY A 119 -35.10 -11.78 6.06
CA GLY A 119 -34.62 -12.22 7.38
C GLY A 119 -35.61 -13.13 8.11
N ARG A 120 -35.10 -14.07 8.93
CA ARG A 120 -35.91 -15.05 9.69
C ARG A 120 -36.59 -14.45 10.94
N SER A 121 -36.78 -13.14 11.00
CA SER A 121 -37.39 -12.46 12.15
C SER A 121 -38.80 -12.99 12.44
N ALA A 122 -39.10 -13.20 13.72
CA ALA A 122 -40.38 -13.76 14.18
C ALA A 122 -41.59 -12.85 13.91
N SER A 123 -41.35 -11.57 13.60
CA SER A 123 -42.36 -10.61 13.15
C SER A 123 -42.14 -10.33 11.66
N PRO A 124 -42.99 -10.82 10.73
CA PRO A 124 -42.68 -10.95 9.30
C PRO A 124 -42.60 -9.63 8.49
N ARG A 125 -42.48 -8.47 9.17
CA ARG A 125 -42.34 -7.13 8.56
C ARG A 125 -41.47 -6.15 9.36
N ALA A 126 -41.09 -6.44 10.60
CA ALA A 126 -40.33 -5.48 11.42
C ALA A 126 -38.82 -5.69 11.22
N LEU A 127 -38.13 -4.66 10.75
CA LEU A 127 -36.68 -4.69 10.62
C LEU A 127 -36.00 -4.60 11.99
N HIS A 128 -34.75 -5.07 12.08
CA HIS A 128 -33.94 -4.90 13.27
C HIS A 128 -33.80 -3.40 13.61
N PRO A 129 -33.72 -2.99 14.90
CA PRO A 129 -33.53 -1.59 15.27
C PRO A 129 -32.28 -0.96 14.64
N ASP A 130 -31.16 -1.70 14.58
CA ASP A 130 -29.91 -1.19 14.01
C ASP A 130 -29.97 -1.06 12.48
N ASP A 131 -30.64 -1.98 11.79
CA ASP A 131 -30.90 -1.87 10.35
C ASP A 131 -31.83 -0.68 10.07
N SER A 132 -32.85 -0.50 10.91
CA SER A 132 -33.76 0.64 10.83
C SER A 132 -33.05 1.98 11.01
N ALA A 133 -32.15 2.08 11.99
CA ALA A 133 -31.32 3.27 12.20
C ALA A 133 -30.37 3.52 11.01
N THR A 134 -29.78 2.45 10.47
CA THR A 134 -28.93 2.49 9.27
C THR A 134 -29.69 3.05 8.06
N LEU A 135 -30.90 2.56 7.81
CA LEU A 135 -31.76 3.05 6.72
C LEU A 135 -32.13 4.53 6.87
N LEU A 136 -32.44 4.98 8.09
CA LEU A 136 -32.77 6.37 8.37
C LEU A 136 -31.57 7.31 8.13
N ALA A 137 -30.36 6.91 8.51
CA ALA A 137 -29.14 7.68 8.23
C ALA A 137 -28.89 7.80 6.71
N TRP A 138 -29.01 6.71 5.96
CA TRP A 138 -28.87 6.73 4.49
C TRP A 138 -29.98 7.55 3.81
N LEU A 139 -31.24 7.46 4.26
CA LEU A 139 -32.34 8.28 3.76
C LEU A 139 -32.15 9.76 4.08
N GLY A 140 -31.55 10.09 5.23
CA GLY A 140 -31.11 11.45 5.57
C GLY A 140 -30.06 11.97 4.60
N ALA A 141 -28.99 11.19 4.37
CA ALA A 141 -27.94 11.54 3.42
C ALA A 141 -28.47 11.72 1.98
N ALA A 142 -29.47 10.94 1.55
CA ALA A 142 -30.13 11.09 0.25
C ALA A 142 -30.98 12.37 0.12
N ARG A 143 -31.30 13.07 1.21
CA ARG A 143 -31.96 14.39 1.17
C ARG A 143 -30.97 15.55 1.07
N GLU A 144 -29.79 15.38 1.67
CA GLU A 144 -28.81 16.47 1.88
C GLU A 144 -27.65 16.44 0.88
N ALA A 145 -27.38 15.28 0.26
CA ALA A 145 -26.23 15.02 -0.58
C ALA A 145 -26.62 14.24 -1.86
N PRO A 146 -25.75 14.17 -2.88
CA PRO A 146 -26.00 13.39 -4.09
C PRO A 146 -25.86 11.88 -3.79
N VAL A 147 -26.84 11.31 -3.10
CA VAL A 147 -26.95 9.87 -2.81
C VAL A 147 -28.22 9.31 -3.43
N ALA A 148 -28.11 8.22 -4.17
CA ALA A 148 -29.25 7.49 -4.73
C ALA A 148 -29.41 6.14 -4.01
N LEU A 149 -30.59 5.86 -3.45
CA LEU A 149 -30.93 4.59 -2.82
C LEU A 149 -31.92 3.82 -3.70
N VAL A 150 -31.62 2.55 -3.96
CA VAL A 150 -32.49 1.63 -4.69
C VAL A 150 -32.86 0.47 -3.77
N PHE A 151 -34.16 0.36 -3.47
CA PHE A 151 -34.78 -0.68 -2.66
C PHE A 151 -35.49 -1.71 -3.55
N ASP A 152 -35.67 -2.94 -3.06
CA ASP A 152 -36.49 -3.94 -3.74
C ASP A 152 -37.99 -3.58 -3.61
N GLU A 153 -38.77 -3.76 -4.67
CA GLU A 153 -40.21 -3.48 -4.70
C GLU A 153 -41.00 -4.23 -3.60
N ASP A 154 -40.56 -5.43 -3.21
CA ASP A 154 -41.21 -6.21 -2.13
C ASP A 154 -40.99 -5.58 -0.73
N ASP A 155 -39.93 -4.78 -0.54
CA ASP A 155 -39.58 -4.16 0.74
C ASP A 155 -40.44 -2.93 1.11
N ARG A 156 -41.35 -2.48 0.23
CA ARG A 156 -42.28 -1.36 0.51
C ARG A 156 -43.01 -1.49 1.85
N SER A 157 -43.36 -2.72 2.22
CA SER A 157 -44.13 -3.04 3.43
C SER A 157 -43.28 -3.32 4.67
N ALA A 158 -41.94 -3.28 4.56
CA ALA A 158 -41.03 -3.38 5.69
C ALA A 158 -41.23 -2.20 6.65
N GLN A 159 -41.19 -2.46 7.95
CA GLN A 159 -41.42 -1.47 9.01
C GLN A 159 -40.10 -1.05 9.66
N VAL A 160 -39.86 0.25 9.67
CA VAL A 160 -38.64 0.90 10.19
C VAL A 160 -38.96 1.52 11.55
N LEU A 161 -38.20 1.16 12.61
CA LEU A 161 -38.40 1.61 14.01
C LEU A 161 -39.86 1.50 14.55
N ALA A 162 -40.65 0.59 13.98
CA ALA A 162 -42.09 0.41 14.23
C ALA A 162 -43.01 1.60 13.90
N PRO A 163 -44.30 1.35 13.68
CA PRO A 163 -44.84 0.60 12.54
C PRO A 163 -44.86 1.45 11.24
N VAL A 164 -43.87 2.32 11.01
CA VAL A 164 -43.82 3.15 9.79
C VAL A 164 -43.35 2.31 8.58
N PRO A 165 -44.13 2.20 7.49
CA PRO A 165 -43.70 1.53 6.27
C PRO A 165 -42.52 2.26 5.61
N LEU A 166 -41.57 1.51 5.06
CA LEU A 166 -40.44 2.06 4.31
C LEU A 166 -40.91 2.91 3.12
N ALA A 167 -42.02 2.54 2.47
CA ALA A 167 -42.64 3.33 1.41
C ALA A 167 -42.94 4.78 1.84
N ASP A 168 -43.56 4.97 3.02
CA ASP A 168 -43.90 6.30 3.55
C ASP A 168 -42.65 7.15 3.80
N LEU A 169 -41.54 6.55 4.21
CA LEU A 169 -40.27 7.24 4.46
C LEU A 169 -39.61 7.68 3.15
N VAL A 170 -39.61 6.82 2.13
CA VAL A 170 -39.11 7.13 0.77
C VAL A 170 -39.95 8.23 0.12
N GLU A 171 -41.29 8.19 0.27
CA GLU A 171 -42.18 9.25 -0.22
C GLU A 171 -41.98 10.59 0.49
N ARG A 172 -41.74 10.60 1.81
CA ARG A 172 -41.41 11.85 2.54
C ARG A 172 -40.07 12.43 2.08
N SER A 173 -39.05 11.57 1.94
CA SER A 173 -37.71 11.97 1.47
C SER A 173 -37.76 12.65 0.09
N THR A 174 -38.51 12.06 -0.86
CA THR A 174 -38.66 12.63 -2.21
C THR A 174 -39.46 13.94 -2.23
N ARG A 175 -40.53 14.08 -1.44
CA ARG A 175 -41.32 15.33 -1.37
C ARG A 175 -40.52 16.50 -0.79
N ASP A 176 -39.76 16.26 0.29
CA ASP A 176 -38.98 17.31 0.96
C ASP A 176 -37.87 17.88 0.06
N GLY A 177 -37.25 17.03 -0.78
CA GLY A 177 -36.21 17.45 -1.73
C GLY A 177 -36.70 18.49 -2.76
N TYR A 178 -37.90 18.30 -3.33
CA TYR A 178 -38.47 19.27 -4.29
C TYR A 178 -38.86 20.60 -3.64
N GLY A 179 -39.31 20.59 -2.37
CA GLY A 179 -39.71 21.80 -1.65
C GLY A 179 -38.55 22.76 -1.32
N ALA A 180 -37.37 22.22 -1.01
CA ALA A 180 -36.19 23.01 -0.66
C ALA A 180 -35.67 23.84 -1.85
N VAL A 181 -35.58 23.24 -3.04
CA VAL A 181 -35.03 23.91 -4.23
C VAL A 181 -35.97 25.02 -4.74
N SER A 182 -37.29 24.82 -4.66
CA SER A 182 -38.27 25.84 -5.07
C SER A 182 -38.37 27.03 -4.09
N SER A 183 -38.09 26.83 -2.80
CA SER A 183 -38.20 27.89 -1.78
C SER A 183 -36.95 28.79 -1.66
N MET A 184 -35.77 28.31 -2.05
CA MET A 184 -34.54 29.10 -2.01
C MET A 184 -34.41 30.16 -3.12
N SER A 185 -35.19 30.09 -4.21
CA SER A 185 -35.02 30.99 -5.38
C SER A 185 -35.64 32.39 -5.25
N LEU A 186 -36.29 32.73 -4.12
CA LEU A 186 -37.10 33.96 -3.99
C LEU A 186 -36.77 34.87 -2.79
N ARG A 187 -35.66 34.67 -2.05
CA ARG A 187 -35.23 35.59 -0.99
C ARG A 187 -33.73 35.84 -0.91
N GLY A 188 -33.37 37.13 -1.06
CA GLY A 188 -32.33 37.75 -0.24
C GLY A 188 -31.07 38.22 -0.96
N GLN A 189 -31.08 39.49 -1.40
CA GLN A 189 -29.81 40.23 -1.60
C GLN A 189 -28.99 40.27 -0.30
N PRO A 190 -27.66 40.20 -0.36
CA PRO A 190 -26.81 40.47 0.81
C PRO A 190 -26.88 41.96 1.17
N ARG A 191 -27.50 42.30 2.31
CA ARG A 191 -27.37 43.65 2.89
C ARG A 191 -25.98 43.80 3.50
N SER A 192 -25.21 44.73 2.94
CA SER A 192 -23.96 45.21 3.53
C SER A 192 -24.20 45.73 4.95
N LEU A 193 -23.38 45.28 5.91
CA LEU A 193 -23.27 45.86 7.24
C LEU A 193 -21.81 46.24 7.49
N ALA A 194 -21.53 47.54 7.30
CA ALA A 194 -20.33 48.20 7.77
C ALA A 194 -20.72 49.35 8.72
N ALA A 195 -19.81 49.67 9.64
CA ALA A 195 -19.82 50.83 10.54
C ALA A 195 -20.87 50.88 11.69
N ARG A 196 -20.42 50.44 12.88
CA ARG A 196 -20.61 51.02 14.24
C ARG A 196 -20.05 50.00 15.26
N GLY A 197 -19.30 50.35 16.29
CA GLY A 197 -18.70 51.62 16.72
C GLY A 197 -17.93 51.36 18.03
N GLU A 198 -16.86 52.10 18.30
CA GLU A 198 -16.06 51.93 19.52
C GLU A 198 -16.79 52.51 20.75
N GLU A 199 -16.81 51.81 21.90
CA GLU A 199 -16.63 52.48 23.20
C GLU A 199 -16.23 51.53 24.36
N ARG A 200 -15.03 51.81 24.89
CA ARG A 200 -14.39 51.60 26.21
C ARG A 200 -14.79 50.51 27.26
N PRO A 201 -13.84 50.14 28.16
CA PRO A 201 -13.92 48.95 29.01
C PRO A 201 -14.44 49.18 30.44
N ALA A 202 -14.84 48.09 31.10
CA ALA A 202 -15.05 48.02 32.56
C ALA A 202 -14.42 46.75 33.16
N GLY A 203 -13.92 46.88 34.40
CA GLY A 203 -12.99 45.95 35.06
C GLY A 203 -13.50 44.56 35.49
N PRO A 204 -12.64 43.77 36.16
CA PRO A 204 -12.87 42.35 36.42
C PRO A 204 -13.78 42.12 37.64
N ALA A 205 -14.69 41.13 37.53
CA ALA A 205 -15.49 40.63 38.64
C ALA A 205 -14.90 39.33 39.20
N GLN A 206 -14.91 39.20 40.53
CA GLN A 206 -14.42 38.02 41.28
C GLN A 206 -15.38 36.82 41.17
N PRO A 207 -14.88 35.58 41.37
CA PRO A 207 -15.72 34.38 41.32
C PRO A 207 -16.60 34.24 42.57
N SER A 208 -17.90 34.05 42.36
CA SER A 208 -18.87 33.70 43.40
C SER A 208 -18.86 32.20 43.70
N ALA A 209 -18.97 31.86 44.98
CA ALA A 209 -18.91 30.48 45.46
C ALA A 209 -20.27 29.77 45.48
N GLY A 210 -20.23 28.44 45.42
CA GLY A 210 -21.18 27.58 46.15
C GLY A 210 -22.28 26.88 45.35
N ALA A 211 -22.04 25.61 45.02
CA ALA A 211 -23.06 24.56 45.01
C ALA A 211 -22.39 23.18 45.17
N ARG A 212 -22.52 22.55 46.35
CA ARG A 212 -22.16 21.14 46.57
C ARG A 212 -23.39 20.27 46.30
N ALA A 213 -23.22 19.17 45.59
CA ALA A 213 -24.15 18.04 45.52
C ALA A 213 -23.48 16.78 46.10
N PRO A 214 -24.25 15.80 46.63
CA PRO A 214 -23.74 14.86 47.62
C PRO A 214 -23.05 13.63 47.03
N VAL A 215 -22.13 13.07 47.82
CA VAL A 215 -21.51 11.75 47.58
C VAL A 215 -22.42 10.68 48.20
N GLU A 216 -22.83 9.71 47.39
CA GLU A 216 -23.64 8.57 47.83
C GLU A 216 -22.75 7.49 48.49
N ALA A 217 -23.26 6.84 49.54
CA ALA A 217 -22.44 6.12 50.50
C ALA A 217 -22.42 4.60 50.31
N LEU A 218 -21.24 4.01 50.49
CA LEU A 218 -21.04 2.57 50.70
C LEU A 218 -21.54 2.13 52.09
N PRO A 219 -22.29 1.03 52.21
CA PRO A 219 -22.43 0.30 53.46
C PRO A 219 -21.35 -0.78 53.62
N ALA A 220 -20.86 -0.99 54.84
CA ALA A 220 -19.85 -1.99 55.17
C ALA A 220 -20.34 -2.95 56.28
N GLY A 221 -19.93 -4.22 56.18
CA GLY A 221 -20.04 -5.23 57.23
C GLY A 221 -21.39 -5.99 57.31
N PRO A 222 -21.43 -7.15 58.00
CA PRO A 222 -20.48 -7.60 59.03
C PRO A 222 -19.72 -8.92 58.73
N THR A 223 -18.93 -9.34 59.73
CA THR A 223 -17.81 -10.30 59.68
C THR A 223 -18.10 -11.68 60.29
N ALA A 224 -17.25 -12.66 59.95
CA ALA A 224 -17.04 -13.98 60.61
C ALA A 224 -18.20 -15.00 60.46
N VAL A 225 -18.02 -16.32 60.57
CA VAL A 225 -16.99 -17.14 61.25
C VAL A 225 -16.76 -18.46 60.48
N ASN A 226 -15.51 -18.91 60.28
CA ASN A 226 -15.04 -20.24 60.72
C ASN A 226 -13.55 -20.53 60.45
N GLU A 227 -12.93 -21.21 61.42
CA GLU A 227 -11.53 -21.61 61.44
C GLU A 227 -11.30 -23.03 60.89
N ALA A 228 -10.02 -23.29 60.59
CA ALA A 228 -9.31 -24.56 60.70
C ALA A 228 -9.83 -25.81 59.93
N LEU A 229 -8.95 -26.35 59.08
CA LEU A 229 -8.20 -27.53 59.52
C LEU A 229 -6.79 -27.59 58.89
N GLN A 230 -5.82 -28.09 59.65
CA GLN A 230 -4.44 -28.35 59.22
C GLN A 230 -4.31 -29.79 58.71
N ALA A 231 -3.47 -30.04 57.69
CA ALA A 231 -2.58 -31.22 57.60
C ALA A 231 -1.77 -31.23 56.28
N GLY A 232 -0.43 -31.20 56.39
CA GLY A 232 0.43 -32.09 55.59
C GLY A 232 0.76 -33.34 56.44
N PRO A 233 1.75 -34.19 56.10
CA PRO A 233 2.72 -34.18 54.99
C PRO A 233 2.36 -35.32 53.97
N THR A 234 3.17 -35.91 53.07
CA THR A 234 4.60 -36.34 53.06
C THR A 234 5.07 -36.62 51.62
N ALA A 235 6.39 -36.55 51.38
CA ALA A 235 7.04 -37.22 50.25
C ALA A 235 7.02 -38.77 50.42
N PRO A 236 7.43 -39.53 49.39
CA PRO A 236 8.75 -40.13 49.55
C PRO A 236 9.65 -40.01 48.31
N ASP A 237 10.94 -40.11 48.63
CA ASP A 237 12.08 -40.38 47.77
C ASP A 237 12.08 -41.89 47.39
N GLU A 238 12.30 -42.22 46.12
CA GLU A 238 12.86 -43.53 45.76
C GLU A 238 13.47 -43.50 44.34
N ALA A 239 14.79 -43.66 44.29
CA ALA A 239 15.55 -43.82 43.06
C ALA A 239 15.57 -45.29 42.62
N LEU A 240 15.44 -45.54 41.30
CA LEU A 240 15.75 -46.85 40.72
C LEU A 240 16.28 -46.71 39.29
N GLU A 241 17.49 -47.23 39.07
CA GLU A 241 18.09 -47.37 37.75
C GLU A 241 17.30 -48.36 36.89
N ALA A 242 17.00 -48.00 35.63
CA ALA A 242 16.44 -48.93 34.65
C ALA A 242 17.17 -48.83 33.30
N LYS A 243 18.01 -49.84 33.07
CA LYS A 243 18.69 -50.24 31.84
C LYS A 243 17.77 -50.14 30.59
N PRO A 244 18.21 -49.58 29.45
CA PRO A 244 17.40 -49.57 28.24
C PRO A 244 17.45 -50.94 27.53
N THR A 245 16.32 -51.65 27.55
CA THR A 245 16.09 -52.84 26.73
C THR A 245 15.54 -52.45 25.36
N ALA A 246 16.09 -52.99 24.28
CA ALA A 246 15.59 -52.73 22.93
C ALA A 246 14.22 -53.40 22.68
N PRO A 247 13.27 -52.75 21.99
CA PRO A 247 12.08 -53.41 21.48
C PRO A 247 12.32 -54.05 20.10
N GLU A 248 11.75 -55.24 19.92
CA GLU A 248 11.89 -56.07 18.72
C GLU A 248 11.05 -55.58 17.53
N ALA A 249 11.36 -56.12 16.35
CA ALA A 249 10.67 -55.78 15.11
C ALA A 249 9.29 -56.47 14.97
N HIS A 250 8.24 -55.65 14.92
CA HIS A 250 7.01 -55.94 14.17
C HIS A 250 6.95 -54.93 13.02
N GLY A 251 6.55 -55.25 11.79
CA GLY A 251 5.84 -56.41 11.27
C GLY A 251 5.08 -55.90 10.05
N ALA A 252 5.57 -56.19 8.85
CA ALA A 252 5.09 -55.52 7.63
C ALA A 252 3.66 -55.95 7.23
N PRO A 253 2.74 -55.01 6.94
CA PRO A 253 1.49 -55.33 6.24
C PRO A 253 1.75 -55.53 4.75
N ALA A 254 1.22 -56.61 4.19
CA ALA A 254 1.46 -57.02 2.81
C ALA A 254 0.67 -56.20 1.77
N SER A 255 1.27 -56.01 0.60
CA SER A 255 0.56 -55.58 -0.62
C SER A 255 -0.39 -56.69 -1.10
N PRO A 256 -1.69 -56.42 -1.34
CA PRO A 256 -2.52 -57.27 -2.16
C PRO A 256 -2.19 -57.03 -3.65
N ALA A 257 -1.74 -58.08 -4.33
CA ALA A 257 -1.49 -58.04 -5.76
C ALA A 257 -2.79 -58.14 -6.58
N SER A 258 -2.73 -57.52 -7.76
CA SER A 258 -3.49 -57.77 -8.98
C SER A 258 -4.55 -58.88 -8.98
N ALA A 259 -5.80 -58.49 -9.25
CA ALA A 259 -6.80 -59.35 -9.89
C ALA A 259 -7.16 -58.74 -11.26
N GLU A 260 -6.80 -59.42 -12.35
CA GLU A 260 -7.15 -59.00 -13.70
C GLU A 260 -8.65 -59.23 -13.98
N GLY A 261 -9.37 -58.16 -14.34
CA GLY A 261 -10.82 -58.17 -14.57
C GLY A 261 -11.18 -57.51 -15.90
N ARG A 262 -10.86 -58.19 -17.01
CA ARG A 262 -11.01 -57.69 -18.38
C ARG A 262 -12.48 -57.63 -18.82
N THR A 263 -13.05 -56.42 -18.95
CA THR A 263 -14.28 -56.19 -19.74
C THR A 263 -14.18 -54.92 -20.57
N ASP A 264 -14.45 -55.04 -21.88
CA ASP A 264 -14.45 -53.93 -22.84
C ASP A 264 -15.59 -52.93 -22.58
N GLY A 265 -15.26 -51.64 -22.55
CA GLY A 265 -16.19 -50.54 -22.27
C GLY A 265 -15.87 -49.28 -23.08
N ARG A 266 -15.98 -49.36 -24.41
CA ARG A 266 -15.75 -48.23 -25.33
C ARG A 266 -16.72 -47.08 -25.04
N LEU A 267 -16.22 -45.96 -24.52
CA LEU A 267 -16.91 -44.67 -24.56
C LEU A 267 -16.07 -43.63 -25.30
N ARG A 268 -16.66 -43.02 -26.33
CA ARG A 268 -16.04 -41.95 -27.13
C ARG A 268 -15.96 -40.66 -26.31
N GLY A 269 -14.77 -40.27 -25.87
CA GLY A 269 -14.50 -38.91 -25.41
C GLY A 269 -14.48 -37.93 -26.59
N VAL A 270 -15.37 -36.93 -26.57
CA VAL A 270 -15.51 -35.91 -27.63
C VAL A 270 -14.50 -34.78 -27.40
N LEU A 271 -13.74 -34.42 -28.44
CA LEU A 271 -12.85 -33.25 -28.43
C LEU A 271 -13.66 -31.93 -28.36
N PRO A 272 -13.26 -30.94 -27.55
CA PRO A 272 -13.90 -29.64 -27.54
C PRO A 272 -13.67 -28.88 -28.86
N PRO A 273 -14.67 -28.20 -29.43
CA PRO A 273 -14.54 -27.51 -30.70
C PRO A 273 -13.70 -26.23 -30.59
N ARG A 274 -12.89 -25.98 -31.62
CA ARG A 274 -12.13 -24.73 -31.79
C ARG A 274 -13.09 -23.55 -31.94
N SER A 275 -12.92 -22.52 -31.12
CA SER A 275 -13.73 -21.30 -31.20
C SER A 275 -13.51 -20.56 -32.52
N SER A 276 -14.62 -20.23 -33.18
CA SER A 276 -14.67 -19.64 -34.51
C SER A 276 -14.36 -18.14 -34.51
N ARG A 277 -13.78 -17.66 -35.62
CA ARG A 277 -13.55 -16.23 -35.88
C ARG A 277 -14.87 -15.46 -35.83
N ILE A 278 -15.02 -14.52 -34.90
CA ILE A 278 -16.09 -13.53 -34.93
C ILE A 278 -15.83 -12.59 -36.11
N ARG A 279 -16.77 -12.54 -37.06
CA ARG A 279 -16.78 -11.56 -38.15
C ARG A 279 -17.21 -10.20 -37.59
N ARG A 280 -16.55 -9.12 -38.03
CA ARG A 280 -17.04 -7.75 -37.85
C ARG A 280 -18.40 -7.61 -38.54
N ALA A 281 -19.35 -6.96 -37.87
CA ALA A 281 -20.59 -6.51 -38.48
C ALA A 281 -20.38 -5.13 -39.12
N ASP A 282 -21.10 -4.88 -40.22
CA ASP A 282 -20.97 -3.68 -41.04
C ASP A 282 -21.53 -2.41 -40.39
N ALA A 283 -20.94 -1.26 -40.73
CA ALA A 283 -21.48 0.05 -40.42
C ALA A 283 -22.25 0.62 -41.63
N PRO A 284 -23.46 1.20 -41.45
CA PRO A 284 -24.18 1.84 -42.55
C PRO A 284 -23.54 3.19 -42.92
N ALA A 285 -23.36 3.42 -44.22
CA ALA A 285 -22.84 4.66 -44.75
C ALA A 285 -23.96 5.69 -45.03
N ALA A 286 -23.68 6.98 -44.83
CA ALA A 286 -24.54 8.08 -45.29
C ALA A 286 -23.73 9.31 -45.75
N VAL A 287 -23.70 9.52 -47.07
CA VAL A 287 -23.79 10.81 -47.79
C VAL A 287 -22.72 11.91 -47.55
N ALA A 288 -21.61 11.78 -48.29
CA ALA A 288 -21.06 12.73 -49.28
C ALA A 288 -21.00 14.27 -49.04
N ALA A 289 -19.76 14.82 -49.10
CA ALA A 289 -19.44 16.09 -49.80
C ALA A 289 -17.95 16.22 -50.23
N ARG A 290 -17.68 15.91 -51.51
CA ARG A 290 -16.84 16.61 -52.52
C ARG A 290 -15.53 17.37 -52.16
N SER A 291 -14.38 16.81 -52.58
CA SER A 291 -13.31 17.40 -53.45
C SER A 291 -12.18 16.34 -53.61
N ALA A 292 -11.78 15.84 -54.79
CA ALA A 292 -11.01 16.47 -55.89
C ALA A 292 -9.60 16.96 -55.44
N VAL A 293 -8.44 16.64 -56.05
CA VAL A 293 -7.98 15.85 -57.24
C VAL A 293 -6.48 15.54 -56.97
N ALA A 294 -5.91 14.33 -57.14
CA ALA A 294 -5.13 13.83 -58.29
C ALA A 294 -4.49 12.46 -57.88
N ALA A 295 -4.68 11.33 -58.57
CA ALA A 295 -4.11 10.92 -59.88
C ALA A 295 -2.62 10.49 -59.89
N ARG A 296 -2.33 9.20 -59.59
CA ARG A 296 -1.47 8.33 -60.44
C ARG A 296 -1.61 6.84 -60.09
N ALA A 297 -1.43 5.98 -61.10
CA ALA A 297 -1.48 4.52 -61.07
C ALA A 297 -0.36 3.96 -62.02
N PRO A 298 -0.29 2.65 -62.35
CA PRO A 298 0.09 1.54 -61.45
C PRO A 298 1.15 0.58 -62.07
N GLY A 299 1.51 -0.48 -61.34
CA GLY A 299 2.23 -1.67 -61.84
C GLY A 299 2.76 -2.49 -60.65
N ALA A 300 2.35 -3.72 -60.30
CA ALA A 300 1.86 -4.92 -61.00
C ALA A 300 2.96 -5.91 -61.43
N SER A 301 3.21 -6.93 -60.58
CA SER A 301 3.69 -8.29 -60.95
C SER A 301 3.40 -9.29 -59.81
N THR A 302 3.36 -10.60 -60.13
CA THR A 302 2.70 -11.68 -59.34
C THR A 302 3.64 -12.93 -59.13
N PRO A 303 3.25 -14.02 -58.40
CA PRO A 303 4.12 -15.15 -57.92
C PRO A 303 4.16 -16.40 -58.84
N PRO A 304 5.01 -17.43 -58.56
CA PRO A 304 4.73 -18.56 -57.61
C PRO A 304 5.56 -18.50 -56.30
N ALA A 305 5.42 -19.30 -55.22
CA ALA A 305 4.71 -20.56 -54.85
C ALA A 305 5.44 -21.91 -55.07
N THR A 306 5.46 -22.72 -53.99
CA THR A 306 5.71 -24.19 -53.74
C THR A 306 6.84 -24.43 -52.74
N ASP A 307 6.89 -25.44 -51.86
CA ASP A 307 5.96 -26.40 -51.19
C ASP A 307 6.91 -27.35 -50.39
N GLU A 308 6.37 -28.42 -49.80
CA GLU A 308 7.05 -29.66 -49.38
C GLU A 308 7.64 -29.78 -47.95
N THR A 309 7.82 -31.04 -47.54
CA THR A 309 7.65 -31.57 -46.17
C THR A 309 8.85 -32.38 -45.70
N ALA A 310 9.06 -32.53 -44.37
CA ALA A 310 9.42 -33.81 -43.72
C ALA A 310 9.56 -33.67 -42.19
N ALA A 311 9.43 -34.79 -41.47
CA ALA A 311 9.64 -34.91 -40.02
C ALA A 311 10.57 -36.11 -39.72
N VAL A 312 11.43 -36.00 -38.69
CA VAL A 312 12.14 -37.13 -38.03
C VAL A 312 12.27 -36.87 -36.53
N ALA A 313 12.29 -37.94 -35.74
CA ALA A 313 12.23 -38.00 -34.27
C ALA A 313 13.60 -37.80 -33.55
N PRO A 314 13.62 -37.62 -32.21
CA PRO A 314 14.86 -37.50 -31.42
C PRO A 314 15.44 -38.85 -30.98
N ALA A 315 16.72 -38.86 -30.58
CA ALA A 315 17.41 -40.02 -30.01
C ALA A 315 17.97 -39.71 -28.62
N SER A 316 17.88 -40.69 -27.71
CA SER A 316 18.40 -40.64 -26.33
C SER A 316 19.79 -41.27 -26.21
N ALA A 317 20.64 -40.75 -25.31
CA ALA A 317 21.78 -41.49 -24.76
C ALA A 317 22.30 -40.90 -23.41
N GLU A 318 22.28 -41.74 -22.38
CA GLU A 318 23.11 -41.75 -21.16
C GLU A 318 23.56 -43.22 -20.97
N PRO A 319 24.47 -43.60 -20.04
CA PRO A 319 25.43 -42.81 -19.25
C PRO A 319 26.89 -43.35 -19.41
N GLY A 320 27.87 -42.78 -18.69
CA GLY A 320 29.22 -43.36 -18.62
C GLY A 320 30.20 -42.71 -17.62
N ALA A 321 30.60 -43.49 -16.60
CA ALA A 321 31.71 -43.27 -15.67
C ALA A 321 32.21 -44.66 -15.19
N PRO A 322 33.28 -44.84 -14.37
CA PRO A 322 34.35 -43.93 -13.92
C PRO A 322 35.79 -44.51 -14.12
N ALA A 323 36.84 -43.72 -13.79
CA ALA A 323 38.23 -44.10 -13.41
C ALA A 323 39.18 -42.90 -13.68
N ALA A 324 40.35 -42.70 -13.06
CA ALA A 324 40.94 -43.09 -11.77
C ALA A 324 42.16 -42.17 -11.51
N GLU A 325 42.67 -42.08 -10.27
CA GLU A 325 43.91 -41.32 -9.94
C GLU A 325 45.17 -42.02 -10.53
N PRO A 326 46.35 -41.33 -10.63
CA PRO A 326 47.26 -41.27 -9.47
C PRO A 326 48.12 -39.99 -9.33
N GLY A 327 48.72 -39.81 -8.16
CA GLY A 327 49.38 -38.59 -7.68
C GLY A 327 50.85 -38.29 -8.05
N ALA A 328 51.29 -37.11 -7.57
CA ALA A 328 52.66 -36.66 -7.28
C ALA A 328 53.59 -36.28 -8.47
N PRO A 329 54.74 -35.58 -8.27
CA PRO A 329 55.33 -35.03 -7.03
C PRO A 329 55.81 -33.53 -7.10
N HIS A 330 56.63 -33.13 -6.12
CA HIS A 330 57.23 -31.80 -5.83
C HIS A 330 58.46 -31.40 -6.70
N GLU A 331 58.77 -30.08 -6.71
CA GLU A 331 60.10 -29.42 -6.89
C GLU A 331 60.83 -29.55 -8.27
N GLU A 332 61.70 -28.63 -8.74
CA GLU A 332 62.33 -27.40 -8.19
C GLU A 332 62.74 -26.40 -9.33
N ARG A 333 62.87 -25.10 -9.01
CA ARG A 333 63.73 -24.04 -9.64
C ARG A 333 63.62 -23.57 -11.11
N GLY A 334 63.50 -22.24 -11.23
CA GLY A 334 64.13 -21.38 -12.27
C GLY A 334 63.18 -20.34 -12.88
N ALA A 335 63.51 -19.07 -13.14
CA ALA A 335 64.59 -18.15 -12.80
C ALA A 335 64.20 -16.77 -13.37
N ALA A 336 64.66 -15.67 -12.75
CA ALA A 336 64.80 -14.30 -13.30
C ALA A 336 63.61 -13.61 -14.05
N MET A 337 63.11 -12.51 -13.49
CA MET A 337 63.44 -11.15 -13.99
C MET A 337 62.84 -10.06 -13.08
N THR A 338 63.70 -9.28 -12.44
CA THR A 338 63.33 -8.12 -11.62
C THR A 338 63.67 -6.84 -12.37
N LEU A 339 62.69 -5.97 -12.65
CA LEU A 339 62.94 -4.65 -13.26
C LEU A 339 62.51 -3.51 -12.32
N ARG A 340 63.49 -2.64 -12.04
CA ARG A 340 63.40 -1.36 -11.34
C ARG A 340 63.99 -0.32 -12.29
N PRO A 341 63.40 0.87 -12.46
CA PRO A 341 64.10 2.12 -12.07
C PRO A 341 63.12 3.28 -11.74
N PRO A 342 63.58 4.53 -11.56
CA PRO A 342 64.65 4.98 -10.68
C PRO A 342 64.21 6.10 -9.70
N ARG A 343 65.08 6.40 -8.73
CA ARG A 343 65.07 7.63 -7.92
C ARG A 343 66.30 8.46 -8.30
N GLY A 344 66.18 9.79 -8.29
CA GLY A 344 67.28 10.76 -8.34
C GLY A 344 66.72 12.18 -8.45
N ALA A 345 67.44 13.24 -8.07
CA ALA A 345 68.58 13.35 -7.16
C ALA A 345 68.63 14.81 -6.65
N HIS A 346 69.30 15.08 -5.53
CA HIS A 346 69.45 16.44 -5.00
C HIS A 346 70.46 17.28 -5.78
N GLU A 347 70.19 18.57 -5.93
CA GLU A 347 71.21 19.63 -6.04
C GLU A 347 70.72 20.88 -5.26
N ALA A 348 71.62 21.76 -4.83
CA ALA A 348 71.41 22.60 -3.65
C ALA A 348 71.83 24.08 -3.79
N ALA A 349 71.35 24.88 -2.82
CA ALA A 349 71.79 26.23 -2.44
C ALA A 349 71.34 27.42 -3.35
N PRO A 350 71.40 28.70 -2.87
CA PRO A 350 71.81 29.19 -1.55
C PRO A 350 70.80 30.15 -0.82
N ASN A 351 71.19 30.54 0.40
CA ASN A 351 70.52 31.43 1.37
C ASN A 351 70.10 32.83 0.89
N ALA A 352 68.98 33.33 1.44
CA ALA A 352 68.80 34.63 2.17
C ALA A 352 67.36 35.20 2.01
N PRO A 353 66.91 36.15 2.86
CA PRO A 353 67.04 36.23 4.33
C PRO A 353 65.65 36.28 5.04
N SER A 354 65.62 36.09 6.35
CA SER A 354 64.40 36.12 7.16
C SER A 354 63.77 37.53 7.28
N ALA A 355 62.45 37.59 7.18
CA ALA A 355 61.60 38.76 7.45
C ALA A 355 60.32 38.30 8.19
N PRO A 356 59.58 39.20 8.88
CA PRO A 356 59.18 38.96 10.26
C PRO A 356 57.81 38.27 10.46
N SER A 357 57.66 37.68 11.65
CA SER A 357 56.41 37.11 12.14
C SER A 357 55.25 38.10 12.07
N ALA A 358 54.17 37.71 11.39
CA ALA A 358 52.87 38.37 11.53
C ALA A 358 52.21 37.96 12.85
N PRO A 359 51.43 38.85 13.49
CA PRO A 359 50.86 38.62 14.82
C PRO A 359 49.67 37.66 14.81
N ASP A 360 49.37 37.09 15.97
CA ASP A 360 48.26 36.19 16.22
C ASP A 360 46.91 36.78 15.79
N ALA A 361 46.30 36.17 14.78
CA ALA A 361 44.90 36.39 14.41
C ALA A 361 44.01 35.46 15.27
N ASP A 362 43.99 35.71 16.58
CA ASP A 362 43.06 35.06 17.51
C ASP A 362 41.65 35.65 17.26
N GLY A 363 40.87 34.99 16.40
CA GLY A 363 39.68 35.59 15.81
C GLY A 363 38.71 34.61 15.14
N ALA A 364 37.69 34.21 15.91
CA ALA A 364 36.37 33.75 15.43
C ALA A 364 36.29 32.43 14.64
N HIS A 365 36.33 31.30 15.35
CA HIS A 365 35.50 30.12 15.03
C HIS A 365 34.96 29.44 16.30
N ALA A 366 34.21 30.20 17.12
CA ALA A 366 33.50 29.69 18.29
C ALA A 366 31.97 29.76 18.07
N ASP A 367 31.43 28.77 17.34
CA ASP A 367 29.97 28.52 17.27
C ASP A 367 29.68 27.04 17.01
N ALA A 368 30.36 26.17 17.78
CA ALA A 368 30.28 24.71 17.69
C ALA A 368 29.89 24.04 19.02
N ASP A 369 29.42 24.83 19.99
CA ASP A 369 29.10 24.40 21.35
C ASP A 369 27.65 24.73 21.73
N ALA A 370 26.74 24.59 20.75
CA ALA A 370 25.32 24.50 21.05
C ALA A 370 25.10 23.23 21.90
N PRO A 371 24.61 23.35 23.15
CA PRO A 371 24.49 22.19 24.04
C PRO A 371 23.59 21.14 23.38
N PRO A 372 23.90 19.84 23.51
CA PRO A 372 23.11 18.78 22.90
C PRO A 372 21.66 18.94 23.36
N GLN A 373 20.78 19.33 22.43
CA GLN A 373 19.38 19.62 22.74
C GLN A 373 18.83 18.40 23.47
N ALA A 374 18.43 18.60 24.73
CA ALA A 374 18.04 17.52 25.62
C ALA A 374 17.02 16.63 24.90
N ARG A 375 17.48 15.46 24.47
CA ARG A 375 16.76 14.56 23.57
C ARG A 375 15.60 14.02 24.40
N ARG A 376 14.47 14.76 24.40
CA ARG A 376 13.26 14.42 25.16
C ARG A 376 13.02 12.95 24.96
N GLU A 377 13.04 12.18 26.04
CA GLU A 377 12.86 10.73 26.00
C GLU A 377 11.55 10.45 25.28
N ARG A 378 11.63 10.15 23.98
CA ARG A 378 10.47 9.80 23.18
C ARG A 378 10.02 8.47 23.71
N LYS A 379 8.95 8.51 24.51
CA LYS A 379 8.29 7.33 25.03
C LYS A 379 7.71 6.60 23.83
N ALA A 380 8.52 5.74 23.24
CA ALA A 380 8.19 5.00 22.03
C ALA A 380 6.79 4.38 22.19
N PRO A 381 5.95 4.43 21.14
CA PRO A 381 4.65 3.77 21.18
C PRO A 381 4.91 2.33 21.62
N ARG A 382 4.32 1.95 22.77
CA ARG A 382 4.51 0.60 23.31
C ARG A 382 3.74 -0.34 22.40
N ASP A 383 4.46 -0.94 21.45
CA ASP A 383 3.93 -2.05 20.67
C ASP A 383 3.30 -3.05 21.64
N ARG A 384 2.04 -3.36 21.37
CA ARG A 384 1.28 -4.31 22.19
C ARG A 384 1.95 -5.66 22.00
N VAL A 385 2.70 -6.09 23.01
CA VAL A 385 3.29 -7.44 23.08
C VAL A 385 2.15 -8.43 22.88
N LEU A 386 2.15 -9.12 21.74
CA LEU A 386 1.16 -10.14 21.43
C LEU A 386 1.49 -11.41 22.21
N SER A 387 0.44 -12.11 22.61
CA SER A 387 0.54 -13.42 23.24
C SER A 387 1.04 -14.48 22.26
N ALA A 388 1.66 -15.55 22.77
CA ALA A 388 2.04 -16.71 21.97
C ALA A 388 0.85 -17.37 21.24
N ALA A 389 -0.38 -17.16 21.70
CA ALA A 389 -1.59 -17.63 21.02
C ALA A 389 -1.91 -16.76 19.78
N GLU A 390 -1.82 -15.44 19.89
CA GLU A 390 -1.99 -14.50 18.77
C GLU A 390 -0.92 -14.74 17.68
N TRP A 391 0.34 -14.97 18.06
CA TRP A 391 1.40 -15.34 17.09
C TRP A 391 1.10 -16.65 16.34
N ARG A 392 0.57 -17.67 17.03
CA ARG A 392 0.18 -18.93 16.37
C ARG A 392 -1.04 -18.78 15.47
N ALA A 393 -2.01 -17.94 15.82
CA ALA A 393 -3.15 -17.64 14.95
C ALA A 393 -2.68 -17.04 13.62
N LEU A 394 -1.83 -16.00 13.67
CA LEU A 394 -1.23 -15.40 12.47
C LEU A 394 -0.42 -16.43 11.66
N ALA A 395 0.32 -17.32 12.31
CA ALA A 395 1.07 -18.37 11.61
C ALA A 395 0.13 -19.38 10.91
N VAL A 396 -0.96 -19.79 11.56
CA VAL A 396 -1.96 -20.69 10.95
C VAL A 396 -2.65 -20.03 9.75
N GLU A 397 -3.00 -18.75 9.82
CA GLU A 397 -3.58 -18.02 8.68
C GLU A 397 -2.59 -17.89 7.51
N LEU A 398 -1.31 -17.63 7.80
CA LEU A 398 -0.24 -17.59 6.79
C LEU A 398 0.00 -18.97 6.15
N ASP A 399 -0.10 -20.06 6.93
CA ASP A 399 0.08 -21.42 6.45
C ASP A 399 -1.11 -21.90 5.59
N ASN A 400 -2.34 -21.60 6.00
CA ASN A 400 -3.56 -21.81 5.22
C ASN A 400 -3.55 -21.03 3.89
N ALA A 401 -2.74 -19.97 3.79
CA ALA A 401 -2.56 -19.20 2.58
C ALA A 401 -1.56 -19.79 1.57
N ARG A 402 -1.06 -21.03 1.76
CA ARG A 402 -0.28 -21.76 0.75
C ARG A 402 -1.00 -21.88 -0.61
N GLY A 403 -0.21 -22.05 -1.66
CA GLY A 403 -0.68 -22.21 -3.04
C GLY A 403 -0.81 -20.89 -3.82
N PRO A 404 -1.31 -20.93 -5.07
CA PRO A 404 -1.44 -19.74 -5.91
C PRO A 404 -2.50 -18.78 -5.36
N LYS A 405 -2.08 -17.56 -5.01
CA LYS A 405 -2.98 -16.47 -4.56
C LYS A 405 -2.88 -15.26 -5.49
N PRO A 406 -3.93 -14.43 -5.61
CA PRO A 406 -3.83 -13.14 -6.28
C PRO A 406 -2.80 -12.22 -5.61
N VAL A 407 -2.08 -11.42 -6.40
CA VAL A 407 -1.03 -10.48 -5.92
C VAL A 407 -1.47 -9.68 -4.69
N ARG A 408 -2.67 -9.07 -4.71
CA ARG A 408 -3.19 -8.28 -3.58
C ARG A 408 -3.33 -9.07 -2.28
N VAL A 409 -3.65 -10.37 -2.37
CA VAL A 409 -3.74 -11.25 -1.19
C VAL A 409 -2.35 -11.56 -0.64
N ILE A 410 -1.36 -11.73 -1.52
CA ILE A 410 0.05 -11.90 -1.12
C ILE A 410 0.57 -10.64 -0.42
N GLU A 411 0.31 -9.45 -1.00
CA GLU A 411 0.69 -8.15 -0.42
C GLU A 411 0.04 -7.93 0.96
N GLN A 412 -1.25 -8.26 1.09
CA GLN A 412 -1.97 -8.17 2.36
C GLN A 412 -1.38 -9.12 3.41
N LEU A 413 -1.20 -10.41 3.08
CA LEU A 413 -0.62 -11.40 4.00
C LEU A 413 0.82 -11.06 4.38
N PHE A 414 1.61 -10.54 3.44
CA PHE A 414 2.95 -10.06 3.72
C PHE A 414 2.94 -8.98 4.82
N ALA A 415 2.18 -7.90 4.61
CA ALA A 415 2.16 -6.76 5.52
C ALA A 415 1.50 -7.08 6.88
N THR A 416 0.43 -7.88 6.88
CA THR A 416 -0.41 -8.11 8.08
C THR A 416 -0.04 -9.34 8.90
N HIS A 417 0.58 -10.36 8.29
CA HIS A 417 0.92 -11.62 8.96
C HIS A 417 2.44 -11.87 8.94
N TYR A 418 3.05 -11.89 7.75
CA TYR A 418 4.45 -12.28 7.61
C TYR A 418 5.40 -11.30 8.29
N THR A 419 5.25 -9.99 8.05
CA THR A 419 6.14 -8.97 8.60
C THR A 419 6.13 -8.95 10.14
N PRO A 420 4.97 -8.96 10.84
CA PRO A 420 4.93 -9.12 12.30
C PRO A 420 5.60 -10.41 12.79
N LEU A 421 5.31 -11.56 12.17
CA LEU A 421 5.89 -12.85 12.56
C LEU A 421 7.40 -12.92 12.34
N LEU A 422 7.91 -12.27 11.28
CA LEU A 422 9.34 -12.13 11.01
C LEU A 422 10.01 -11.27 12.09
N GLY A 423 9.40 -10.15 12.49
CA GLY A 423 9.89 -9.31 13.58
C GLY A 423 10.01 -10.08 14.89
N ALA A 424 8.94 -10.77 15.29
CA ALA A 424 8.90 -11.59 16.49
C ALA A 424 9.88 -12.80 16.42
N THR A 425 10.06 -13.38 15.23
CA THR A 425 11.08 -14.42 14.96
C THR A 425 12.50 -13.90 15.20
N LEU A 426 12.82 -12.71 14.68
CA LEU A 426 14.14 -12.09 14.81
C LEU A 426 14.41 -11.53 16.23
N ALA A 427 13.35 -11.26 17.00
CA ALA A 427 13.41 -10.90 18.41
C ALA A 427 13.48 -12.12 19.36
N GLY A 428 13.29 -13.35 18.87
CA GLY A 428 13.27 -14.57 19.69
C GLY A 428 11.97 -14.80 20.47
N GLU A 429 10.90 -14.06 20.16
CA GLU A 429 9.61 -14.10 20.86
C GLU A 429 8.70 -15.28 20.44
N THR A 430 9.07 -16.00 19.37
CA THR A 430 8.27 -17.06 18.75
C THR A 430 8.87 -18.46 18.91
N ASP A 431 8.01 -19.47 19.05
CA ASP A 431 8.43 -20.86 19.11
C ASP A 431 8.96 -21.42 17.76
N ALA A 432 9.44 -22.66 17.78
CA ALA A 432 10.00 -23.31 16.59
C ALA A 432 8.96 -23.60 15.49
N ALA A 433 7.68 -23.77 15.83
CA ALA A 433 6.64 -24.05 14.85
C ALA A 433 6.30 -22.80 14.03
N VAL A 434 6.15 -21.65 14.71
CA VAL A 434 5.96 -20.35 14.04
C VAL A 434 7.13 -20.03 13.10
N ARG A 435 8.36 -20.24 13.55
CA ARG A 435 9.56 -20.06 12.70
C ARG A 435 9.55 -20.94 11.46
N GLY A 436 9.16 -22.22 11.60
CA GLY A 436 8.99 -23.14 10.47
C GLY A 436 7.98 -22.66 9.42
N VAL A 437 6.88 -22.03 9.85
CA VAL A 437 5.90 -21.41 8.92
C VAL A 437 6.50 -20.19 8.20
N VAL A 438 7.18 -19.29 8.92
CA VAL A 438 7.85 -18.12 8.35
C VAL A 438 8.88 -18.53 7.29
N ASP A 439 9.71 -19.53 7.60
CA ASP A 439 10.74 -20.04 6.69
C ASP A 439 10.12 -20.79 5.48
N SER A 440 9.06 -21.56 5.69
CA SER A 440 8.31 -22.24 4.62
C SER A 440 7.62 -21.24 3.68
N TRP A 441 7.03 -20.17 4.21
CA TRP A 441 6.41 -19.11 3.40
C TRP A 441 7.47 -18.33 2.62
N ARG A 442 8.59 -17.96 3.25
CA ARG A 442 9.72 -17.29 2.58
C ARG A 442 10.20 -18.10 1.38
N SER A 443 10.47 -19.39 1.58
CA SER A 443 11.00 -20.27 0.53
C SER A 443 10.00 -20.48 -0.60
N SER A 444 8.71 -20.61 -0.26
CA SER A 444 7.63 -20.73 -1.25
C SER A 444 7.46 -19.46 -2.08
N PHE A 445 7.52 -18.28 -1.44
CA PHE A 445 7.50 -16.98 -2.12
C PHE A 445 8.71 -16.83 -3.04
N GLU A 446 9.93 -17.10 -2.56
CA GLU A 446 11.16 -16.93 -3.33
C GLU A 446 11.17 -17.79 -4.61
N HIS A 447 10.74 -19.05 -4.49
CA HIS A 447 10.58 -19.93 -5.64
C HIS A 447 9.51 -19.40 -6.61
N SER A 448 8.30 -19.13 -6.12
CA SER A 448 7.18 -18.62 -6.93
C SER A 448 7.51 -17.31 -7.64
N TYR A 449 8.24 -16.40 -6.97
CA TYR A 449 8.59 -15.10 -7.54
C TYR A 449 9.68 -15.22 -8.60
N ARG A 450 10.68 -16.10 -8.44
CA ARG A 450 11.68 -16.37 -9.49
C ARG A 450 11.06 -16.91 -10.76
N GLU A 451 10.10 -17.84 -10.63
CA GLU A 451 9.35 -18.36 -11.78
C GLU A 451 8.45 -17.28 -12.39
N ALA A 452 7.65 -16.59 -11.57
CA ALA A 452 6.76 -15.53 -12.04
C ALA A 452 7.52 -14.39 -12.71
N PHE A 453 8.65 -13.94 -12.15
CA PHE A 453 9.48 -12.85 -12.69
C PHE A 453 9.95 -13.14 -14.12
N SER A 454 10.29 -14.40 -14.42
CA SER A 454 10.62 -14.83 -15.78
C SER A 454 9.45 -14.65 -16.75
N ALA A 455 8.22 -14.91 -16.30
CA ALA A 455 6.99 -14.67 -17.08
C ALA A 455 6.57 -13.17 -17.13
N LEU A 456 6.90 -12.35 -16.14
CA LEU A 456 6.61 -10.90 -16.13
C LEU A 456 7.27 -10.20 -17.34
N ARG A 457 8.52 -10.58 -17.65
CA ARG A 457 9.32 -10.05 -18.78
C ARG A 457 8.63 -10.22 -20.13
N VAL A 458 7.88 -11.32 -20.31
CA VAL A 458 7.20 -11.67 -21.56
C VAL A 458 5.77 -11.13 -21.59
N THR A 459 5.01 -11.33 -20.52
CA THR A 459 3.55 -11.07 -20.50
C THR A 459 3.20 -9.59 -20.29
N GLY A 460 4.08 -8.79 -19.70
CA GLY A 460 3.83 -7.40 -19.33
C GLY A 460 2.82 -7.19 -18.20
N LYS A 461 2.08 -8.22 -17.78
CA LYS A 461 1.21 -8.22 -16.61
C LYS A 461 2.08 -8.38 -15.37
N ARG A 462 2.23 -7.33 -14.57
CA ARG A 462 3.09 -7.30 -13.38
C ARG A 462 2.42 -6.54 -12.21
N PRO A 463 2.82 -6.80 -10.96
CA PRO A 463 2.52 -5.89 -9.85
C PRO A 463 3.17 -4.51 -10.07
N PRO A 464 2.80 -3.48 -9.27
CA PRO A 464 3.52 -2.22 -9.24
C PRO A 464 4.99 -2.44 -8.87
N MET A 465 5.91 -2.15 -9.78
CA MET A 465 7.34 -2.34 -9.55
C MET A 465 8.00 -1.06 -9.04
N VAL A 466 9.20 -1.18 -8.48
CA VAL A 466 10.04 -0.02 -8.08
C VAL A 466 10.23 1.00 -9.21
N PHE A 467 10.43 0.54 -10.46
CA PHE A 467 10.58 1.43 -11.61
C PHE A 467 9.28 2.13 -12.06
N ASP A 468 8.11 1.70 -11.56
CA ASP A 468 6.82 2.36 -11.78
C ASP A 468 6.59 3.53 -10.79
N ALA A 469 7.44 3.68 -9.76
CA ALA A 469 7.36 4.73 -8.72
C ALA A 469 7.21 6.17 -9.26
N PRO A 470 7.92 6.61 -10.33
CA PRO A 470 7.75 7.97 -10.87
C PRO A 470 6.34 8.25 -11.40
N ASP A 471 5.73 7.25 -12.03
CA ASP A 471 4.41 7.38 -12.67
C ASP A 471 3.28 7.27 -11.61
N ILE A 472 3.52 6.46 -10.57
CA ILE A 472 2.71 6.43 -9.34
C ILE A 472 2.74 7.80 -8.65
N ALA A 473 3.93 8.35 -8.36
CA ALA A 473 4.08 9.67 -7.74
C ALA A 473 3.36 10.77 -8.56
N ALA A 474 3.53 10.78 -9.89
CA ALA A 474 2.87 11.72 -10.77
C ALA A 474 1.33 11.60 -10.75
N ARG A 475 0.79 10.38 -10.61
CA ARG A 475 -0.66 10.15 -10.45
C ARG A 475 -1.17 10.70 -9.13
N ILE A 476 -0.52 10.36 -8.02
CA ILE A 476 -0.89 10.81 -6.66
C ILE A 476 -0.80 12.34 -6.56
N ALA A 477 0.22 12.94 -7.15
CA ALA A 477 0.43 14.38 -7.18
C ALA A 477 -0.72 15.12 -7.87
N ARG A 478 -1.22 14.61 -9.00
CA ARG A 478 -2.39 15.18 -9.69
C ARG A 478 -3.66 15.07 -8.84
N LEU A 479 -3.91 13.91 -8.24
CA LEU A 479 -5.09 13.69 -7.38
C LEU A 479 -5.11 14.60 -6.14
N ASN A 480 -3.94 14.90 -5.57
CA ASN A 480 -3.80 15.76 -4.39
C ASN A 480 -3.48 17.23 -4.73
N GLY A 481 -3.51 17.62 -6.01
CA GLY A 481 -3.24 18.99 -6.44
C GLY A 481 -1.85 19.52 -6.04
N ALA A 482 -0.84 18.66 -6.04
CA ALA A 482 0.54 19.05 -5.80
C ALA A 482 1.10 19.87 -6.98
N ARG A 483 1.91 20.90 -6.66
CA ARG A 483 2.58 21.80 -7.60
C ARG A 483 3.90 21.23 -8.13
N GLY A 484 4.48 20.26 -7.42
CA GLY A 484 5.74 19.61 -7.78
C GLY A 484 5.79 18.19 -7.24
N VAL A 485 6.67 17.38 -7.84
CA VAL A 485 6.95 16.01 -7.41
C VAL A 485 8.44 15.87 -7.15
N LYS A 486 8.78 15.21 -6.06
CA LYS A 486 10.13 14.78 -5.72
C LYS A 486 10.13 13.29 -5.43
N LEU A 487 11.20 12.62 -5.85
CA LEU A 487 11.43 11.21 -5.66
C LEU A 487 12.62 11.06 -4.70
N LEU A 488 12.45 10.27 -3.65
CA LEU A 488 13.50 9.90 -2.71
C LEU A 488 13.56 8.38 -2.61
N LEU A 489 14.65 7.83 -3.15
CA LEU A 489 15.00 6.42 -3.06
C LEU A 489 15.88 6.22 -1.82
N VAL A 490 15.50 5.27 -0.96
CA VAL A 490 16.29 4.87 0.22
C VAL A 490 16.85 3.48 -0.05
N ASP A 491 18.18 3.40 -0.15
CA ASP A 491 18.94 2.20 -0.51
C ASP A 491 18.75 1.09 0.53
N ALA A 492 18.35 -0.11 0.12
CA ALA A 492 18.05 -1.24 1.00
C ALA A 492 16.92 -0.97 2.03
N MET A 493 15.92 -0.14 1.73
CA MET A 493 14.77 0.07 2.63
C MET A 493 13.72 -1.06 2.52
N ARG A 494 13.84 -2.06 3.39
CA ARG A 494 12.80 -3.10 3.61
C ARG A 494 11.49 -2.50 4.15
N PHE A 495 10.38 -3.19 3.89
CA PHE A 495 9.01 -2.78 4.24
C PHE A 495 8.83 -2.32 5.69
N ASP A 496 9.17 -3.14 6.68
CA ASP A 496 9.01 -2.85 8.11
C ASP A 496 9.83 -1.64 8.61
N LEU A 497 11.05 -1.49 8.08
CA LEU A 497 11.88 -0.32 8.33
C LEU A 497 11.21 0.95 7.78
N GLY A 498 10.67 0.89 6.55
CA GLY A 498 9.90 2.01 6.01
C GLY A 498 8.65 2.33 6.80
N GLU A 499 7.93 1.33 7.31
CA GLU A 499 6.75 1.53 8.18
C GLU A 499 7.12 2.27 9.48
N ARG A 500 8.25 1.95 10.10
CA ARG A 500 8.79 2.68 11.27
C ARG A 500 9.23 4.11 10.90
N VAL A 501 9.92 4.28 9.77
CA VAL A 501 10.26 5.61 9.22
C VAL A 501 9.00 6.46 9.03
N ALA A 502 7.88 5.87 8.56
CA ALA A 502 6.61 6.58 8.42
C ALA A 502 6.03 7.04 9.76
N ALA A 503 6.12 6.21 10.80
CA ALA A 503 5.68 6.55 12.14
C ALA A 503 6.49 7.73 12.70
N HIS A 504 7.82 7.67 12.66
CA HIS A 504 8.70 8.78 13.06
C HIS A 504 8.43 10.05 12.25
N LEU A 505 8.28 9.96 10.94
CA LEU A 505 7.93 11.12 10.10
C LEU A 505 6.59 11.74 10.48
N LYS A 506 5.58 10.93 10.82
CA LYS A 506 4.27 11.41 11.26
C LYS A 506 4.37 12.18 12.59
N GLU A 507 5.25 11.76 13.50
CA GLU A 507 5.52 12.48 14.76
C GLU A 507 6.34 13.76 14.55
N ILE A 508 7.33 13.74 13.66
CA ILE A 508 8.21 14.90 13.40
C ILE A 508 7.50 15.99 12.57
N LEU A 509 6.61 15.59 11.66
CA LEU A 509 6.01 16.47 10.64
C LEU A 509 4.54 16.82 10.89
N VAL A 510 4.08 16.72 12.14
CA VAL A 510 2.76 17.21 12.57
C VAL A 510 2.51 18.62 12.02
N ASP A 511 1.35 18.81 11.39
CA ASP A 511 0.87 20.00 10.68
C ASP A 511 1.72 20.49 9.48
N ARG A 512 2.87 19.87 9.21
CA ARG A 512 3.80 20.27 8.11
C ARG A 512 3.64 19.41 6.87
N ALA A 513 3.33 18.13 7.02
CA ALA A 513 3.09 17.22 5.91
C ALA A 513 2.03 16.15 6.25
N ILE A 514 1.31 15.68 5.22
CA ILE A 514 0.36 14.57 5.34
C ILE A 514 0.84 13.39 4.50
N LEU A 515 0.84 12.20 5.08
CA LEU A 515 0.94 10.93 4.37
C LEU A 515 -0.38 10.68 3.61
N VAL A 516 -0.38 10.89 2.29
CA VAL A 516 -1.59 10.80 1.45
C VAL A 516 -1.82 9.41 0.85
N GLU A 517 -0.77 8.62 0.66
CA GLU A 517 -0.86 7.24 0.17
C GLU A 517 0.27 6.38 0.75
N ARG A 518 -0.07 5.13 1.10
CA ARG A 518 0.88 4.05 1.44
C ARG A 518 0.68 2.96 0.41
N SER A 519 1.76 2.49 -0.18
CA SER A 519 1.76 1.46 -1.21
C SER A 519 2.95 0.52 -1.03
N LEU A 520 2.83 -0.68 -1.58
CA LEU A 520 3.91 -1.65 -1.68
C LEU A 520 4.41 -1.66 -3.13
N LEU A 521 5.72 -1.71 -3.33
CA LEU A 521 6.36 -1.90 -4.63
C LEU A 521 7.17 -3.20 -4.64
N TRP A 522 7.31 -3.78 -5.83
CA TRP A 522 8.06 -5.01 -6.06
C TRP A 522 9.40 -4.68 -6.73
N ALA A 523 10.51 -5.10 -6.11
CA ALA A 523 11.85 -5.01 -6.69
C ALA A 523 12.05 -6.08 -7.76
N ALA A 524 12.67 -5.71 -8.88
CA ALA A 524 13.01 -6.66 -9.93
C ALA A 524 14.20 -7.54 -9.54
N LEU A 525 14.33 -8.75 -10.10
CA LEU A 525 15.45 -9.64 -9.81
C LEU A 525 16.69 -9.38 -10.71
N PRO A 526 17.92 -9.38 -10.15
CA PRO A 526 18.22 -9.42 -8.72
C PRO A 526 17.85 -8.08 -8.02
N PRO A 527 17.34 -8.13 -6.78
CA PRO A 527 16.97 -6.94 -6.02
C PRO A 527 18.23 -6.29 -5.44
N THR A 528 18.91 -5.51 -6.28
CA THR A 528 20.06 -4.68 -5.92
C THR A 528 19.90 -3.27 -6.48
N THR A 529 20.56 -2.30 -5.84
CA THR A 529 20.56 -0.88 -6.20
C THR A 529 20.85 -0.66 -7.69
N THR A 530 21.90 -1.30 -8.20
CA THR A 530 22.34 -1.20 -9.60
C THR A 530 21.27 -1.68 -10.59
N ALA A 531 20.61 -2.80 -10.29
CA ALA A 531 19.53 -3.33 -11.11
C ALA A 531 18.30 -2.42 -11.10
N GLN A 532 17.88 -1.94 -9.93
CA GLN A 532 16.70 -1.08 -9.82
C GLN A 532 16.92 0.29 -10.46
N LEU A 533 18.10 0.91 -10.29
CA LEU A 533 18.44 2.17 -10.95
C LEU A 533 18.47 2.04 -12.48
N SER A 534 19.02 0.94 -13.01
CA SER A 534 19.00 0.63 -14.45
C SER A 534 17.56 0.54 -14.98
N LEU A 535 16.66 -0.14 -14.24
CA LEU A 535 15.25 -0.27 -14.61
C LEU A 535 14.45 1.03 -14.42
N LEU A 536 14.75 1.85 -13.40
CA LEU A 536 14.16 3.19 -13.23
C LEU A 536 14.48 4.12 -14.42
N ALA A 537 15.66 3.95 -15.03
CA ALA A 537 16.09 4.72 -16.20
C ALA A 537 15.43 4.27 -17.50
N ARG A 538 15.26 2.96 -17.70
CA ARG A 538 14.68 2.35 -18.91
C ARG A 538 13.15 2.18 -18.83
N GLY A 539 12.58 2.25 -17.63
CA GLY A 539 11.19 1.92 -17.37
C GLY A 539 10.87 0.44 -17.66
N PRO A 540 9.60 0.11 -17.96
CA PRO A 540 9.16 -1.29 -18.09
C PRO A 540 9.80 -2.06 -19.25
N ASP A 541 10.25 -1.38 -20.31
CA ASP A 541 10.91 -2.03 -21.44
C ASP A 541 12.28 -2.61 -21.05
N GLY A 542 12.94 -2.04 -20.03
CA GLY A 542 14.18 -2.57 -19.47
C GLY A 542 14.05 -3.99 -18.88
N LEU A 543 12.84 -4.47 -18.56
CA LEU A 543 12.62 -5.87 -18.17
C LEU A 543 12.81 -6.86 -19.33
N ARG A 544 12.61 -6.43 -20.58
CA ARG A 544 12.75 -7.31 -21.76
C ARG A 544 14.21 -7.50 -22.15
N GLU A 545 15.01 -6.47 -21.96
CA GLU A 545 16.43 -6.48 -22.24
C GLU A 545 17.16 -7.46 -21.30
N THR A 546 18.29 -8.01 -21.75
CA THR A 546 19.22 -8.69 -20.86
C THR A 546 19.85 -7.63 -19.97
N MET A 547 19.69 -7.74 -18.65
CA MET A 547 20.38 -6.79 -17.76
C MET A 547 21.90 -6.87 -17.99
N PRO A 548 22.60 -5.73 -18.00
CA PRO A 548 24.04 -5.73 -18.11
C PRO A 548 24.63 -6.58 -16.96
N PRO A 549 25.77 -7.27 -17.19
CA PRO A 549 26.47 -7.93 -16.09
C PRO A 549 26.72 -6.91 -14.98
N SER A 550 26.52 -7.31 -13.72
CA SER A 550 26.63 -6.38 -12.59
C SER A 550 28.01 -5.75 -12.58
N GLU A 551 28.07 -4.45 -12.91
CA GLU A 551 29.24 -3.64 -12.62
C GLU A 551 29.47 -3.61 -11.10
N ALA A 552 30.72 -3.41 -10.69
CA ALA A 552 31.06 -3.35 -9.27
C ALA A 552 30.27 -2.22 -8.60
N GLU A 553 29.53 -2.55 -7.54
CA GLU A 553 28.65 -1.62 -6.85
C GLU A 553 29.44 -0.39 -6.37
N PRO A 554 28.98 0.84 -6.66
CA PRO A 554 29.76 2.04 -6.39
C PRO A 554 30.06 2.16 -4.89
N ALA A 555 31.32 2.44 -4.56
CA ALA A 555 31.80 2.45 -3.20
C ALA A 555 31.00 3.42 -2.32
N ILE A 556 30.16 2.86 -1.44
CA ILE A 556 29.30 3.64 -0.56
C ILE A 556 30.15 4.49 0.37
N ALA A 557 29.77 5.77 0.47
CA ALA A 557 30.44 6.74 1.33
C ALA A 557 30.53 6.22 2.78
N ARG A 558 31.61 6.57 3.48
CA ARG A 558 31.83 6.17 4.88
C ARG A 558 31.72 7.37 5.81
N GLY A 559 31.34 7.13 7.07
CA GLY A 559 31.19 8.19 8.07
C GLY A 559 29.99 9.09 7.81
N ARG A 560 30.07 10.36 8.23
CA ARG A 560 28.93 11.32 8.22
C ARG A 560 28.28 11.55 6.84
N ALA A 561 28.98 11.26 5.75
CA ALA A 561 28.49 11.43 4.39
C ALA A 561 27.30 10.50 4.03
N VAL A 562 27.08 9.40 4.77
CA VAL A 562 25.96 8.47 4.51
C VAL A 562 24.58 9.09 4.73
N ALA A 563 24.50 10.15 5.55
CA ALA A 563 23.28 10.90 5.83
C ALA A 563 23.01 12.03 4.83
N THR A 564 23.90 12.24 3.85
CA THR A 564 23.75 13.27 2.83
C THR A 564 22.94 12.74 1.66
N LEU A 565 21.82 13.40 1.36
CA LEU A 565 21.04 13.10 0.15
C LEU A 565 21.81 13.49 -1.10
N ARG A 566 22.08 12.52 -1.97
CA ARG A 566 22.75 12.73 -3.27
C ARG A 566 21.71 12.81 -4.40
N ARG A 567 21.91 13.71 -5.37
CA ARG A 567 21.04 13.84 -6.55
C ARG A 567 21.54 12.91 -7.64
N GLU A 568 20.75 11.90 -7.96
CA GLU A 568 21.02 10.94 -9.04
C GLU A 568 20.21 11.28 -10.28
N ARG A 569 20.84 11.16 -11.45
CA ARG A 569 20.16 11.29 -12.75
C ARG A 569 19.98 9.91 -13.35
N VAL A 570 18.72 9.49 -13.47
CA VAL A 570 18.33 8.12 -13.80
C VAL A 570 17.51 8.17 -15.08
N GLY A 571 18.20 8.03 -16.22
CA GLY A 571 17.63 8.28 -17.55
C GLY A 571 17.26 9.76 -17.73
N SER A 572 16.00 10.03 -18.06
CA SER A 572 15.43 11.38 -18.15
C SER A 572 14.98 11.97 -16.80
N ARG A 573 15.00 11.17 -15.72
CA ARG A 573 14.45 11.51 -14.41
C ARG A 573 15.56 11.92 -13.45
N GLU A 574 15.19 12.72 -12.45
CA GLU A 574 16.07 13.06 -11.32
C GLU A 574 15.43 12.57 -10.02
N LEU A 575 16.23 11.96 -9.16
CA LEU A 575 15.82 11.52 -7.83
C LEU A 575 16.88 11.89 -6.79
N MET A 576 16.45 11.98 -5.54
CA MET A 576 17.37 11.98 -4.40
C MET A 576 17.59 10.55 -3.94
N LYS A 577 18.82 10.19 -3.57
CA LYS A 577 19.18 8.88 -3.02
C LYS A 577 19.78 9.04 -1.62
N LEU A 578 19.43 8.11 -0.73
CA LEU A 578 19.94 8.00 0.64
C LEU A 578 20.56 6.61 0.85
N ASP A 579 21.87 6.56 1.12
CA ASP A 579 22.63 5.31 1.29
C ASP A 579 22.71 4.84 2.77
N LEU A 580 22.01 5.53 3.67
CA LEU A 580 22.21 5.41 5.11
C LEU A 580 21.91 4.00 5.64
N VAL A 581 20.81 3.39 5.17
CA VAL A 581 20.34 2.09 5.64
C VAL A 581 21.37 1.00 5.30
N GLU A 582 21.71 0.83 4.02
CA GLU A 582 22.76 -0.09 3.57
C GLU A 582 24.11 0.17 4.30
N ALA A 583 24.52 1.44 4.46
CA ALA A 583 25.75 1.76 5.19
C ALA A 583 25.71 1.35 6.68
N ARG A 584 24.53 1.41 7.33
CA ARG A 584 24.30 0.94 8.72
C ARG A 584 24.15 -0.57 8.81
N LEU A 585 23.78 -1.26 7.74
CA LEU A 585 23.50 -2.69 7.71
C LEU A 585 24.71 -3.58 7.37
N ARG A 586 25.74 -3.02 6.75
CA ARG A 586 26.97 -3.72 6.32
C ARG A 586 27.78 -4.40 7.44
N ALA A 587 27.72 -3.90 8.68
CA ALA A 587 28.44 -4.47 9.82
C ALA A 587 27.55 -5.42 10.64
N ALA A 588 28.13 -6.19 11.56
CA ALA A 588 27.34 -6.73 12.68
C ALA A 588 26.90 -5.56 13.61
N GLY A 589 25.84 -5.77 14.39
CA GLY A 589 25.25 -4.71 15.21
C GLY A 589 24.39 -5.23 16.37
N PRO A 590 23.70 -4.31 17.09
CA PRO A 590 22.85 -4.64 18.23
C PRO A 590 21.67 -5.58 17.87
N PRO A 591 20.87 -6.02 18.87
CA PRO A 591 19.64 -6.78 18.64
C PRO A 591 18.76 -6.16 17.56
N PHE A 592 18.07 -7.01 16.81
CA PHE A 592 17.35 -6.65 15.60
C PHE A 592 16.36 -5.47 15.82
N ALA A 593 15.54 -5.53 16.87
CA ALA A 593 14.53 -4.50 17.14
C ALA A 593 15.15 -3.13 17.44
N GLU A 594 16.20 -3.07 18.27
CA GLU A 594 16.95 -1.85 18.58
C GLU A 594 17.62 -1.28 17.33
N ARG A 595 18.27 -2.14 16.54
CA ARG A 595 19.01 -1.75 15.34
C ARG A 595 18.11 -1.14 14.28
N ILE A 596 16.99 -1.77 13.98
CA ILE A 596 16.02 -1.27 12.99
C ILE A 596 15.37 0.03 13.48
N GLU A 597 15.08 0.16 14.78
CA GLU A 597 14.51 1.38 15.34
C GLU A 597 15.48 2.58 15.26
N ALA A 598 16.75 2.37 15.62
CA ALA A 598 17.78 3.40 15.52
C ALA A 598 18.02 3.86 14.06
N ILE A 599 17.98 2.92 13.11
CA ILE A 599 18.06 3.25 11.67
C ILE A 599 16.80 4.01 11.23
N ALA A 600 15.61 3.61 11.69
CA ALA A 600 14.35 4.29 11.34
C ALA A 600 14.33 5.75 11.82
N GLU A 601 14.77 6.01 13.04
CA GLU A 601 14.89 7.37 13.59
C GLU A 601 15.88 8.21 12.76
N GLU A 602 17.08 7.67 12.47
CA GLU A 602 18.12 8.40 11.72
C GLU A 602 17.70 8.71 10.27
N VAL A 603 17.02 7.77 9.60
CA VAL A 603 16.42 7.98 8.27
C VAL A 603 15.31 9.03 8.33
N ALA A 604 14.40 8.94 9.29
CA ALA A 604 13.29 9.88 9.43
C ALA A 604 13.77 11.32 9.68
N ASP A 605 14.82 11.51 10.49
CA ASP A 605 15.44 12.82 10.72
C ASP A 605 16.06 13.41 9.43
N VAL A 606 16.72 12.59 8.61
CA VAL A 606 17.25 13.02 7.29
C VAL A 606 16.12 13.43 6.36
N ILE A 607 15.06 12.62 6.27
CA ILE A 607 13.91 12.89 5.41
C ILE A 607 13.14 14.13 5.88
N ALA A 608 12.93 14.31 7.19
CA ALA A 608 12.23 15.46 7.74
C ALA A 608 12.97 16.78 7.46
N ARG A 609 14.31 16.80 7.59
CA ARG A 609 15.14 17.94 7.19
C ARG A 609 15.01 18.25 5.70
N PHE A 610 14.97 17.21 4.84
CA PHE A 610 14.76 17.40 3.41
C PHE A 610 13.36 17.95 3.10
N MET A 611 12.31 17.41 3.71
CA MET A 611 10.93 17.88 3.54
C MET A 611 10.76 19.34 3.98
N ALA A 612 11.44 19.78 5.04
CA ALA A 612 11.47 21.18 5.46
C ALA A 612 12.11 22.13 4.42
N SER A 613 12.92 21.62 3.49
CA SER A 613 13.48 22.41 2.37
C SER A 613 12.59 22.45 1.12
N LEU A 614 11.53 21.65 1.06
CA LEU A 614 10.66 21.56 -0.11
C LEU A 614 9.60 22.67 -0.14
N PRO A 615 9.29 23.26 -1.32
CA PRO A 615 8.19 24.22 -1.45
C PRO A 615 6.83 23.64 -1.03
N PRO A 616 5.90 24.44 -0.48
CA PRO A 616 4.54 24.00 -0.18
C PRO A 616 3.81 23.42 -1.40
N ARG A 617 2.93 22.47 -1.14
CA ARG A 617 2.24 21.60 -2.11
C ARG A 617 3.21 20.78 -2.98
N THR A 618 4.36 20.37 -2.45
CA THR A 618 5.22 19.37 -3.11
C THR A 618 4.86 17.97 -2.64
N LEU A 619 4.62 17.04 -3.57
CA LEU A 619 4.55 15.63 -3.24
C LEU A 619 5.98 15.05 -3.19
N LEU A 620 6.36 14.47 -2.06
CA LEU A 620 7.54 13.62 -1.94
C LEU A 620 7.09 12.15 -1.92
N LEU A 621 7.52 11.35 -2.89
CA LEU A 621 7.45 9.89 -2.78
C LEU A 621 8.76 9.38 -2.18
N VAL A 622 8.69 8.82 -0.98
CA VAL A 622 9.78 8.07 -0.34
C VAL A 622 9.56 6.59 -0.65
N PHE A 623 10.55 5.89 -1.20
CA PHE A 623 10.42 4.47 -1.54
C PHE A 623 11.75 3.72 -1.43
N GLY A 624 11.67 2.42 -1.16
CA GLY A 624 12.82 1.51 -1.21
C GLY A 624 13.09 1.04 -2.64
N ASP A 625 14.35 0.70 -2.94
CA ASP A 625 14.73 -0.01 -4.16
C ASP A 625 14.70 -1.53 -3.97
N HIS A 626 15.29 -2.03 -2.89
CA HIS A 626 15.18 -3.41 -2.43
C HIS A 626 15.17 -3.42 -0.90
N GLY A 627 14.86 -4.58 -0.33
CA GLY A 627 15.06 -4.83 1.10
C GLY A 627 16.22 -5.79 1.34
N PHE A 628 16.30 -6.34 2.55
CA PHE A 628 17.45 -7.13 2.99
C PHE A 628 17.04 -8.22 3.97
N ARG A 629 17.89 -9.24 4.07
CA ARG A 629 17.83 -10.26 5.12
C ARG A 629 18.88 -9.99 6.18
N MET A 630 18.59 -10.42 7.41
CA MET A 630 19.56 -10.41 8.51
C MET A 630 19.54 -11.77 9.19
N THR A 631 20.71 -12.31 9.50
CA THR A 631 20.84 -13.50 10.33
C THR A 631 21.02 -13.05 11.79
N PRO A 632 20.17 -13.48 12.74
CA PRO A 632 20.43 -13.27 14.16
C PRO A 632 21.70 -14.02 14.55
N MET A 633 22.53 -13.42 15.41
CA MET A 633 23.75 -14.04 15.93
C MET A 633 23.54 -14.44 17.39
N GLY A 634 24.00 -15.64 17.75
CA GLY A 634 23.83 -16.20 19.08
C GLY A 634 22.35 -16.47 19.41
N ASP A 635 21.93 -15.98 20.57
CA ASP A 635 20.58 -16.02 21.14
C ASP A 635 19.67 -14.86 20.68
N GLY A 636 20.11 -14.04 19.72
CA GLY A 636 19.42 -12.81 19.30
C GLY A 636 19.99 -11.54 19.95
N SER A 637 20.97 -11.66 20.85
CA SER A 637 21.71 -10.53 21.44
C SER A 637 22.49 -9.67 20.42
N ALA A 638 22.71 -10.17 19.21
CA ALA A 638 23.33 -9.41 18.12
C ALA A 638 22.74 -9.76 16.75
N THR A 639 22.94 -8.89 15.78
CA THR A 639 22.62 -9.14 14.37
C THR A 639 23.88 -9.18 13.51
N GLY A 640 23.90 -10.09 12.54
CA GLY A 640 24.97 -10.15 11.54
C GLY A 640 24.94 -8.96 10.56
N PRO A 641 25.88 -8.94 9.59
CA PRO A 641 25.74 -8.09 8.41
C PRO A 641 24.49 -8.50 7.64
N ALA A 642 23.85 -7.53 6.98
CA ALA A 642 22.73 -7.84 6.10
C ALA A 642 23.17 -8.51 4.79
N SER A 643 22.26 -9.24 4.15
CA SER A 643 22.41 -9.80 2.81
C SER A 643 21.29 -9.35 1.89
N GLN A 644 21.61 -9.24 0.60
CA GLN A 644 20.74 -8.75 -0.46
C GLN A 644 20.98 -9.52 -1.78
N GLY A 645 20.11 -9.32 -2.78
CA GLY A 645 20.21 -9.94 -4.11
C GLY A 645 19.54 -11.33 -4.25
N GLY A 646 18.89 -11.85 -3.20
CA GLY A 646 18.08 -13.06 -3.23
C GLY A 646 16.71 -12.86 -3.91
N GLY A 647 15.79 -13.81 -3.72
CA GLY A 647 14.40 -13.68 -4.18
C GLY A 647 13.38 -13.58 -3.05
N SER A 648 13.82 -13.37 -1.81
CA SER A 648 12.96 -13.43 -0.64
C SER A 648 11.95 -12.28 -0.60
N PRO A 649 10.79 -12.45 0.05
CA PRO A 649 9.82 -11.37 0.26
C PRO A 649 10.43 -10.19 1.01
N GLU A 650 11.39 -10.41 1.93
CA GLU A 650 12.12 -9.33 2.59
C GLU A 650 12.98 -8.48 1.66
N GLU A 651 13.49 -9.04 0.56
CA GLU A 651 14.33 -8.34 -0.41
C GLU A 651 13.52 -7.72 -1.54
N VAL A 652 12.37 -8.33 -1.87
CA VAL A 652 11.55 -7.98 -3.04
C VAL A 652 10.45 -6.97 -2.71
N LEU A 653 9.84 -7.06 -1.53
CA LEU A 653 8.67 -6.25 -1.19
C LEU A 653 9.09 -5.04 -0.37
N VAL A 654 9.04 -3.86 -1.01
CA VAL A 654 9.54 -2.59 -0.45
C VAL A 654 8.43 -1.57 -0.26
N PRO A 655 8.57 -0.64 0.70
CA PRO A 655 7.53 0.33 1.00
C PRO A 655 7.63 1.54 0.06
N ALA A 656 6.49 2.15 -0.25
CA ALA A 656 6.40 3.44 -0.93
C ALA A 656 5.35 4.32 -0.25
N GLN A 657 5.73 5.56 0.07
CA GLN A 657 4.98 6.47 0.92
C GLN A 657 4.95 7.85 0.28
N ALA A 658 3.75 8.32 -0.05
CA ALA A 658 3.55 9.61 -0.67
C ALA A 658 3.17 10.65 0.38
N TRP A 659 4.03 11.64 0.56
CA TRP A 659 3.85 12.73 1.52
C TRP A 659 3.59 14.05 0.79
N LEU A 660 2.53 14.76 1.16
CA LEU A 660 2.26 16.11 0.67
C LEU A 660 2.81 17.13 1.67
N VAL A 661 3.86 17.85 1.29
CA VAL A 661 4.48 18.92 2.09
C VAL A 661 3.68 20.21 1.95
N GLY A 662 3.29 20.83 3.07
CA GLY A 662 2.70 22.17 3.13
C GLY A 662 1.33 22.30 2.47
N GLY A 663 0.26 22.25 3.27
CA GLY A 663 -1.11 22.42 2.80
C GLY A 663 -2.18 21.81 3.71
N VAL A 664 -2.00 21.89 5.03
CA VAL A 664 -2.99 21.47 6.02
C VAL A 664 -3.72 22.71 6.53
N HIS A 665 -4.92 22.95 5.99
CA HIS A 665 -5.87 23.97 6.43
C HIS A 665 -7.25 23.32 6.48
#